data_AF-A0A521REL2-F1
#
_entry.id   AF-A0A521REL2-F1
#
_cell.length_a   1.000
_cell.length_b   1.000
_cell.length_c   1.000
_cell.angle_alpha   90.00
_cell.angle_beta   90.00
_cell.angle_gamma   90.00
#
_symmetry.space_group_name_H-M   'P 1'
#
loop_
_entity.id
_entity.type
_entity.pdbx_description
1 polymer ?
#
loop_
_entity_poly.entity_id
_entity_poly.type
_entity_poly.pdbx_seq_one_letter_code
_entity_poly.pdbx_strand_id
1 'polypeptide(L)'
;MRVSAIALQSPRFWIGFLIVSCGAAIAAIKLMFIVFPNLHVDVSISREDAVARALIFQQERFPELQYERTAVAFIGNDDLQNYVELEAGDAAAFQELIPKPDAKTHFWRVRIFKPGQQQELFVDLSPTGIPLGYVYVIPEQEPGAAPTEQAARAIAENGARGLLGARFSSYSPLEAHVTRQDSGRVDHSFVYEHSDLVIGDARFRLEIEVAGDQLIAVSSQTFIPEAFEQRYGKMRALNNHISNISQIAMGLLLVLTGMIGGGIWLFRRQELQLRQAVAPGIAIGVGMACALLANLPMAWMNYQTTSTVQTFLMLQWGQAGLLILIVSIELIMALAIAEGLTRLAFGQHPRLWTQFRHEVAATPEIWGRVLGGYAWAGLFLLYVVLFYLFSTMVLGWWQPAGIESNPNILASWRPALAPIFGALRAGIEEECLFRAIPLAGAALIGNHFGKRDRFIIAALIVQALVFAGAHANYATLPGYSRLVEILIPALVFGLVYLRFGLLAGIIAHFEYDLTLMSLPIFSAEFSSLWIDRLLVILAGSAPLIAIILARMRQGALIPLGAKWRNSGYVKAAPVAVRQQERYVHNTTTLGVNIKTMLALGILFAILNAIDVSRPAQIVWPEFTIDRAQAQARAEEALAARDVLLNAEWRRTVIAKSERMAAAQFVWRESGPGYVQILLGRYIEPPLWVVTWRKFEGPVEDRSESWQVLLNPDGSPREIKHKLPEGRAGARLNREQALAIAEAWIGDLGWQEVAQLELKKIEETQRPARSDWTLQFMDKTAYHQAEATALIAIDLAGDEVAGYSRTISIPEAWVRAEREASARRLPFIIVSVVALLTIFCCAGITFFRGGSGRKFSLKIAAPWMLAAVIPFLAVTLMRMDTRLGVLQTTMGWGAQIGMLMAGFLVSAIALGGLFFLAAQAIHGESPRPGASAGKDMWIGSACALALGNYVGLLEMVLPVSSVPVALTADLGAWSPLWALLMNGLTRLTAISLSVLFAIGLVRFTDRTWRKSLIMALLILLLVCGVFADREPLEGLLRPTVQIFTILLIFELVRRRQVGAALAMLGINIALRQLYLFRALYPEAWWHSLIGAAAVLAATYLLVRHWHANANAPAREAV
;
A
#
# COMPACT_ATOMS: atom_id res chain seq x y z
N MET A 1 8.35 41.09 21.73
CA MET A 1 9.73 41.59 21.91
C MET A 1 10.24 42.12 20.58
N ARG A 2 10.54 43.42 20.49
CA ARG A 2 11.20 44.03 19.31
C ARG A 2 12.70 43.78 19.45
N VAL A 3 13.19 42.64 18.94
CA VAL A 3 14.62 42.55 18.59
C VAL A 3 14.83 43.54 17.45
N SER A 4 15.69 44.53 17.66
CA SER A 4 16.00 45.61 16.73
C SER A 4 16.18 45.07 15.30
N ALA A 5 15.27 45.47 14.40
CA ALA A 5 15.24 45.08 12.99
C ALA A 5 16.44 45.58 12.15
N ILE A 6 17.50 46.06 12.80
CA ILE A 6 18.59 46.83 12.22
C ILE A 6 19.75 45.93 11.70
N ALA A 7 19.87 44.67 12.15
CA ALA A 7 21.00 43.81 11.75
C ALA A 7 20.81 43.06 10.41
N LEU A 8 19.62 42.52 10.13
CA LEU A 8 19.35 41.58 9.02
C LEU A 8 19.25 42.21 7.62
N GLN A 9 19.22 43.55 7.53
CA GLN A 9 19.19 44.28 6.26
C GLN A 9 20.59 44.78 5.86
N SER A 10 21.58 44.69 6.74
CA SER A 10 22.93 45.16 6.43
C SER A 10 23.62 44.21 5.43
N PRO A 11 24.29 44.73 4.40
CA PRO A 11 25.10 43.90 3.50
C PRO A 11 26.15 43.09 4.26
N ARG A 12 26.72 43.65 5.35
CA ARG A 12 27.70 42.97 6.21
C ARG A 12 27.14 41.70 6.86
N PHE A 13 25.90 41.73 7.33
CA PHE A 13 25.24 40.53 7.87
C PHE A 13 25.14 39.44 6.79
N TRP A 14 24.65 39.76 5.59
CA TRP A 14 24.48 38.78 4.52
C TRP A 14 25.81 38.23 4.02
N ILE A 15 26.85 39.07 3.92
CA ILE A 15 28.21 38.63 3.59
C ILE A 15 28.71 37.66 4.67
N GLY A 16 28.61 38.02 5.96
CA GLY A 16 29.02 37.14 7.05
C GLY A 16 28.23 35.83 7.09
N PHE A 17 26.91 35.90 6.92
CA PHE A 17 26.03 34.73 6.89
C PHE A 17 26.40 33.78 5.74
N LEU A 18 26.61 34.31 4.53
CA LEU A 18 27.04 33.51 3.39
C LEU A 18 28.43 32.90 3.59
N ILE A 19 29.39 33.65 4.15
CA ILE A 19 30.72 33.10 4.46
C ILE A 19 30.61 31.94 5.45
N VAL A 20 29.86 32.11 6.54
CA VAL A 20 29.65 31.06 7.54
C VAL A 20 28.95 29.86 6.93
N SER A 21 27.90 30.06 6.14
CA SER A 21 27.17 28.98 5.47
C SER A 21 27.99 28.26 4.41
N CYS A 22 28.82 28.97 3.64
CA CYS A 22 29.78 28.35 2.71
C CYS A 22 30.82 27.53 3.48
N GLY A 23 31.37 28.07 4.57
CA GLY A 23 32.25 27.33 5.46
C GLY A 23 31.57 26.08 6.03
N ALA A 24 30.31 26.18 6.41
CA ALA A 24 29.51 25.06 6.91
C ALA A 24 29.26 24.00 5.84
N ALA A 25 28.90 24.39 4.61
CA ALA A 25 28.72 23.47 3.49
C ALA A 25 30.02 22.74 3.14
N ILE A 26 31.16 23.46 3.09
CA ILE A 26 32.47 22.86 2.83
C ILE A 26 32.85 21.89 3.95
N ALA A 27 32.63 22.29 5.22
CA ALA A 27 32.89 21.42 6.37
C ALA A 27 31.98 20.17 6.33
N ALA A 28 30.70 20.33 6.03
CA ALA A 28 29.75 19.24 5.90
C ALA A 28 30.19 18.24 4.83
N ILE A 29 30.52 18.71 3.62
CA ILE A 29 30.98 17.85 2.52
C ILE A 29 32.26 17.11 2.91
N LYS A 30 33.23 17.79 3.55
CA LYS A 30 34.48 17.14 3.99
C LYS A 30 34.27 16.11 5.09
N LEU A 31 33.43 16.43 6.07
CA LEU A 31 33.16 15.55 7.22
C LEU A 31 32.22 14.40 6.86
N MET A 32 31.31 14.58 5.91
CA MET A 32 30.35 13.57 5.47
C MET A 32 31.04 12.26 5.08
N PHE A 33 32.11 12.32 4.29
CA PHE A 33 32.87 11.11 3.90
C PHE A 33 33.69 10.47 5.02
N ILE A 34 33.80 11.11 6.19
CA ILE A 34 34.54 10.61 7.36
C ILE A 34 33.58 10.08 8.43
N VAL A 35 32.44 10.75 8.61
CA VAL A 35 31.53 10.54 9.75
C VAL A 35 30.53 9.42 9.50
N PHE A 36 30.02 9.28 8.28
CA PHE A 36 29.09 8.21 7.99
C PHE A 36 29.85 6.88 7.94
N PRO A 37 29.41 5.85 8.70
CA PRO A 37 29.99 4.52 8.59
C PRO A 37 29.77 4.03 7.16
N ASN A 38 30.86 3.96 6.40
CA ASN A 38 30.85 3.55 5.00
C ASN A 38 31.55 2.21 4.88
N LEU A 39 30.89 1.28 4.23
CA LEU A 39 31.42 0.01 3.83
C LEU A 39 32.10 0.17 2.47
N HIS A 40 33.37 -0.21 2.43
CA HIS A 40 34.15 -0.25 1.21
C HIS A 40 33.90 -1.59 0.51
N VAL A 41 33.29 -1.52 -0.68
CA VAL A 41 33.03 -2.69 -1.53
C VAL A 41 33.79 -2.49 -2.84
N ASP A 42 34.82 -3.30 -3.06
CA ASP A 42 35.59 -3.29 -4.30
C ASP A 42 34.81 -3.94 -5.44
N VAL A 43 34.15 -3.12 -6.26
CA VAL A 43 33.41 -3.57 -7.45
C VAL A 43 34.32 -3.46 -8.67
N SER A 44 35.00 -4.55 -9.01
CA SER A 44 35.99 -4.57 -10.09
C SER A 44 35.41 -4.91 -11.47
N ILE A 45 34.19 -5.46 -11.55
CA ILE A 45 33.53 -5.78 -12.81
C ILE A 45 32.33 -4.86 -13.08
N SER A 46 32.13 -4.48 -14.34
CA SER A 46 30.98 -3.70 -14.75
C SER A 46 29.70 -4.53 -14.81
N ARG A 47 28.57 -3.83 -14.95
CA ARG A 47 27.26 -4.45 -15.19
C ARG A 47 27.27 -5.30 -16.46
N GLU A 48 27.89 -4.80 -17.52
CA GLU A 48 28.03 -5.48 -18.81
C GLU A 48 28.94 -6.70 -18.69
N ASP A 49 30.03 -6.60 -17.92
CA ASP A 49 30.92 -7.73 -17.64
C ASP A 49 30.21 -8.83 -16.84
N ALA A 50 29.39 -8.46 -15.86
CA ALA A 50 28.58 -9.42 -15.10
C ALA A 50 27.63 -10.19 -16.03
N VAL A 51 26.96 -9.49 -16.94
CA VAL A 51 26.10 -10.13 -17.96
C VAL A 51 26.91 -11.03 -18.90
N ALA A 52 28.05 -10.56 -19.40
CA ALA A 52 28.90 -11.35 -20.30
C ALA A 52 29.38 -12.64 -19.63
N ARG A 53 29.83 -12.57 -18.36
CA ARG A 53 30.25 -13.75 -17.57
C ARG A 53 29.09 -14.71 -17.33
N ALA A 54 27.91 -14.21 -17.01
CA ALA A 54 26.72 -15.04 -16.82
C ALA A 54 26.28 -15.72 -18.12
N LEU A 55 26.44 -15.08 -19.27
CA LEU A 55 26.15 -15.69 -20.58
C LEU A 55 27.17 -16.77 -20.95
N ILE A 56 28.46 -16.58 -20.67
CA ILE A 56 29.47 -17.63 -20.82
C ILE A 56 29.09 -18.83 -19.93
N PHE A 57 28.76 -18.56 -18.66
CA PHE A 57 28.32 -19.59 -17.73
C PHE A 57 27.10 -20.37 -18.25
N GLN A 58 26.10 -19.65 -18.79
CA GLN A 58 24.92 -20.26 -19.39
C GLN A 58 25.28 -21.15 -20.60
N GLN A 59 26.17 -20.71 -21.49
CA GLN A 59 26.59 -21.50 -22.65
C GLN A 59 27.33 -22.78 -22.26
N GLU A 60 28.13 -22.74 -21.20
CA GLU A 60 28.89 -23.89 -20.72
C GLU A 60 28.03 -24.92 -19.97
N ARG A 61 27.03 -24.46 -19.20
CA ARG A 61 26.27 -25.30 -18.26
C ARG A 61 24.84 -25.62 -18.69
N PHE A 62 24.22 -24.73 -19.46
CA PHE A 62 22.83 -24.81 -19.90
C PHE A 62 22.68 -24.38 -21.37
N PRO A 63 23.45 -24.95 -22.32
CA PRO A 63 23.43 -24.55 -23.73
C PRO A 63 22.05 -24.65 -24.39
N GLU A 64 21.17 -25.48 -23.86
CA GLU A 64 19.78 -25.66 -24.28
C GLU A 64 18.85 -24.51 -23.88
N LEU A 65 19.22 -23.72 -22.87
CA LEU A 65 18.39 -22.61 -22.39
C LEU A 65 18.30 -21.50 -23.44
N GLN A 66 17.11 -21.33 -24.00
CA GLN A 66 16.82 -20.21 -24.87
C GLN A 66 16.58 -18.94 -24.05
N TYR A 67 17.20 -17.83 -24.47
CA TYR A 67 16.99 -16.54 -23.85
C TYR A 67 16.75 -15.45 -24.89
N GLU A 68 15.99 -14.44 -24.51
CA GLU A 68 15.78 -13.21 -25.31
C GLU A 68 16.22 -11.96 -24.55
N ARG A 69 16.33 -12.05 -23.21
CA ARG A 69 16.60 -10.93 -22.34
C ARG A 69 17.47 -11.33 -21.16
N THR A 70 18.21 -10.33 -20.69
CA THR A 70 18.96 -10.38 -19.43
C THR A 70 18.52 -9.20 -18.55
N ALA A 71 18.46 -9.44 -17.24
CA ALA A 71 18.32 -8.40 -16.22
C ALA A 71 19.45 -8.57 -15.21
N VAL A 72 19.88 -7.49 -14.59
CA VAL A 72 20.99 -7.53 -13.64
C VAL A 72 20.79 -6.48 -12.56
N ALA A 73 21.12 -6.87 -11.33
CA ALA A 73 21.06 -6.03 -10.13
C ALA A 73 22.26 -6.34 -9.23
N PHE A 74 22.76 -5.32 -8.54
CA PHE A 74 23.71 -5.46 -7.45
C PHE A 74 22.95 -5.51 -6.13
N ILE A 75 23.15 -6.54 -5.31
CA ILE A 75 22.35 -6.84 -4.11
C ILE A 75 23.27 -6.87 -2.90
N GLY A 76 22.84 -6.25 -1.80
CA GLY A 76 23.46 -6.36 -0.46
C GLY A 76 22.60 -7.23 0.47
N ASN A 77 23.25 -7.91 1.42
CA ASN A 77 22.58 -8.71 2.44
C ASN A 77 22.31 -7.88 3.71
N ASP A 78 21.27 -7.05 3.66
CA ASP A 78 20.92 -6.10 4.72
C ASP A 78 20.58 -6.81 6.05
N ASP A 79 19.99 -8.02 6.00
CA ASP A 79 19.64 -8.77 7.21
C ASP A 79 20.90 -9.25 7.95
N LEU A 80 21.88 -9.79 7.21
CA LEU A 80 23.17 -10.15 7.77
C LEU A 80 23.91 -8.91 8.30
N GLN A 81 23.88 -7.79 7.55
CA GLN A 81 24.49 -6.55 7.98
C GLN A 81 23.91 -6.07 9.31
N ASN A 82 22.58 -5.97 9.40
CA ASN A 82 21.90 -5.53 10.62
C ASN A 82 22.22 -6.44 11.81
N TYR A 83 22.28 -7.77 11.59
CA TYR A 83 22.66 -8.73 12.63
C TYR A 83 24.08 -8.51 13.13
N VAL A 84 25.05 -8.43 12.21
CA VAL A 84 26.47 -8.28 12.57
C VAL A 84 26.72 -6.96 13.28
N GLU A 85 26.15 -5.88 12.76
CA GLU A 85 26.35 -4.55 13.33
C GLU A 85 25.76 -4.41 14.75
N LEU A 86 24.65 -5.08 15.03
CA LEU A 86 23.95 -4.97 16.32
C LEU A 86 24.38 -6.02 17.37
N GLU A 87 24.74 -7.24 16.95
CA GLU A 87 24.97 -8.35 17.88
C GLU A 87 26.34 -9.06 17.74
N ALA A 88 26.99 -9.00 16.57
CA ALA A 88 28.11 -9.91 16.27
C ALA A 88 29.45 -9.25 15.87
N GLY A 89 29.60 -7.94 16.09
CA GLY A 89 30.92 -7.27 15.98
C GLY A 89 30.96 -5.90 15.29
N ASP A 90 29.83 -5.19 15.19
CA ASP A 90 29.74 -3.84 14.60
C ASP A 90 30.02 -3.76 13.07
N ALA A 91 30.06 -2.54 12.51
CA ALA A 91 30.27 -2.33 11.09
C ALA A 91 31.66 -2.78 10.61
N ALA A 92 32.68 -2.75 11.47
CA ALA A 92 34.02 -3.24 11.14
C ALA A 92 34.03 -4.77 10.98
N ALA A 93 33.33 -5.53 11.81
CA ALA A 93 33.22 -6.98 11.61
C ALA A 93 32.47 -7.31 10.32
N PHE A 94 31.44 -6.53 9.96
CA PHE A 94 30.78 -6.72 8.66
C PHE A 94 31.71 -6.38 7.49
N GLN A 95 32.53 -5.33 7.62
CA GLN A 95 33.56 -4.98 6.63
C GLN A 95 34.56 -6.12 6.39
N GLU A 96 34.93 -6.88 7.43
CA GLU A 96 35.79 -8.06 7.31
C GLU A 96 35.12 -9.26 6.58
N LEU A 97 33.79 -9.29 6.51
CA LEU A 97 33.05 -10.29 5.73
C LEU A 97 32.96 -9.94 4.24
N ILE A 98 33.01 -8.66 3.88
CA ILE A 98 32.89 -8.20 2.48
C ILE A 98 33.85 -8.92 1.50
N PRO A 99 35.16 -9.07 1.79
CA PRO A 99 36.06 -9.74 0.87
C PRO A 99 35.88 -11.27 0.82
N LYS A 100 35.08 -11.88 1.70
CA LYS A 100 34.88 -13.33 1.78
C LYS A 100 33.74 -13.76 0.84
N PRO A 101 34.00 -14.49 -0.26
CA PRO A 101 32.97 -14.85 -1.24
C PRO A 101 31.82 -15.67 -0.63
N ASP A 102 32.14 -16.58 0.28
CA ASP A 102 31.18 -17.48 0.93
C ASP A 102 30.24 -16.76 1.92
N ALA A 103 30.59 -15.55 2.36
CA ALA A 103 29.71 -14.71 3.17
C ALA A 103 28.60 -14.06 2.35
N LYS A 104 28.79 -13.93 1.02
CA LYS A 104 27.84 -13.36 0.06
C LYS A 104 27.18 -12.06 0.57
N THR A 105 27.99 -11.13 1.06
CA THR A 105 27.51 -9.85 1.62
C THR A 105 26.99 -8.93 0.52
N HIS A 106 27.69 -8.87 -0.62
CA HIS A 106 27.32 -8.10 -1.80
C HIS A 106 27.60 -8.91 -3.06
N PHE A 107 26.70 -8.87 -4.04
CA PHE A 107 26.84 -9.66 -5.26
C PHE A 107 26.04 -9.08 -6.43
N TRP A 108 26.53 -9.34 -7.65
CA TRP A 108 25.77 -9.17 -8.88
C TRP A 108 24.86 -10.38 -9.08
N ARG A 109 23.56 -10.15 -9.21
CA ARG A 109 22.60 -11.15 -9.68
C ARG A 109 22.27 -10.86 -11.14
N VAL A 110 22.52 -11.82 -12.02
CA VAL A 110 22.14 -11.76 -13.43
C VAL A 110 21.03 -12.77 -13.68
N ARG A 111 19.90 -12.31 -14.19
CA ARG A 111 18.76 -13.13 -14.60
C ARG A 111 18.74 -13.24 -16.13
N ILE A 112 18.70 -14.45 -16.65
CA ILE A 112 18.65 -14.79 -18.07
C ILE A 112 17.34 -15.52 -18.32
N PHE A 113 16.52 -15.01 -19.23
CA PHE A 113 15.18 -15.55 -19.44
C PHE A 113 14.63 -15.28 -20.84
N LYS A 114 13.59 -16.02 -21.20
CA LYS A 114 12.76 -15.80 -22.37
C LYS A 114 11.31 -15.52 -21.94
N PRO A 115 10.70 -14.39 -22.34
CA PRO A 115 9.29 -14.12 -22.08
C PRO A 115 8.38 -15.28 -22.50
N GLY A 116 7.39 -15.61 -21.67
CA GLY A 116 6.47 -16.73 -21.91
C GLY A 116 7.00 -18.10 -21.49
N GLN A 117 8.31 -18.26 -21.28
CA GLN A 117 8.90 -19.53 -20.82
C GLN A 117 9.11 -19.51 -19.31
N GLN A 118 8.95 -20.67 -18.69
CA GLN A 118 9.18 -20.84 -17.25
C GLN A 118 10.66 -21.02 -16.92
N GLN A 119 11.43 -21.61 -17.83
CA GLN A 119 12.85 -21.82 -17.63
C GLN A 119 13.59 -20.48 -17.57
N GLU A 120 14.33 -20.30 -16.49
CA GLU A 120 15.08 -19.07 -16.21
C GLU A 120 16.35 -19.41 -15.45
N LEU A 121 17.42 -18.66 -15.70
CA LEU A 121 18.69 -18.84 -15.00
C LEU A 121 19.06 -17.57 -14.25
N PHE A 122 19.29 -17.71 -12.95
CA PHE A 122 19.89 -16.69 -12.10
C PHE A 122 21.34 -17.07 -11.82
N VAL A 123 22.28 -16.18 -12.12
CA VAL A 123 23.70 -16.37 -11.82
C VAL A 123 24.12 -15.28 -10.84
N ASP A 124 24.65 -15.70 -9.70
CA ASP A 124 25.18 -14.80 -8.67
C ASP A 124 26.71 -14.76 -8.76
N LEU A 125 27.25 -13.55 -8.94
CA LEU A 125 28.68 -13.27 -9.08
C LEU A 125 29.13 -12.32 -7.97
N SER A 126 30.36 -12.51 -7.46
CA SER A 126 30.97 -11.56 -6.52
C SER A 126 31.15 -10.17 -7.18
N PRO A 127 31.41 -9.12 -6.38
CA PRO A 127 31.77 -7.80 -6.91
C PRO A 127 32.98 -7.83 -7.85
N THR A 128 33.82 -8.86 -7.74
CA THR A 128 35.01 -9.12 -8.55
C THR A 128 34.80 -10.12 -9.70
N GLY A 129 33.58 -10.65 -9.85
CA GLY A 129 33.20 -11.56 -10.94
C GLY A 129 33.51 -13.04 -10.70
N ILE A 130 33.73 -13.46 -9.45
CA ILE A 130 33.85 -14.86 -9.05
C ILE A 130 32.43 -15.46 -8.97
N PRO A 131 32.15 -16.63 -9.57
CA PRO A 131 30.87 -17.31 -9.39
C PRO A 131 30.62 -17.65 -7.91
N LEU A 132 29.48 -17.21 -7.39
CA LEU A 132 29.04 -17.50 -6.02
C LEU A 132 27.96 -18.58 -5.99
N GLY A 133 27.15 -18.65 -7.05
CA GLY A 133 26.04 -19.59 -7.13
C GLY A 133 25.18 -19.36 -8.36
N TYR A 134 24.24 -20.26 -8.59
CA TYR A 134 23.21 -20.09 -9.60
C TYR A 134 21.92 -20.83 -9.22
N VAL A 135 20.81 -20.44 -9.85
CA VAL A 135 19.53 -21.12 -9.76
C VAL A 135 18.95 -21.21 -11.17
N TYR A 136 18.78 -22.43 -11.66
CA TYR A 136 18.09 -22.76 -12.90
C TYR A 136 16.68 -23.25 -12.56
N VAL A 137 15.68 -22.45 -12.89
CA VAL A 137 14.28 -22.78 -12.65
C VAL A 137 13.82 -23.73 -13.75
N ILE A 138 13.34 -24.91 -13.38
CA ILE A 138 12.69 -25.85 -14.31
C ILE A 138 11.25 -26.17 -13.90
N PRO A 139 10.33 -26.39 -14.86
CA PRO A 139 8.95 -26.79 -14.59
C PRO A 139 8.84 -28.08 -13.76
N GLU A 140 7.93 -28.10 -12.79
CA GLU A 140 7.59 -29.33 -12.03
C GLU A 140 7.12 -30.48 -12.95
N GLN A 141 6.45 -30.15 -14.06
CA GLN A 141 5.90 -31.13 -15.00
C GLN A 141 6.95 -31.66 -16.00
N GLU A 142 8.16 -31.09 -16.03
CA GLU A 142 9.22 -31.58 -16.88
C GLU A 142 9.65 -33.00 -16.41
N PRO A 143 9.50 -34.04 -17.25
CA PRO A 143 9.89 -35.40 -16.86
C PRO A 143 11.38 -35.47 -16.56
N GLY A 144 11.76 -36.33 -15.63
CA GLY A 144 13.16 -36.54 -15.29
C GLY A 144 13.37 -37.81 -14.49
N ALA A 145 14.64 -38.10 -14.21
CA ALA A 145 15.00 -39.27 -13.42
C ALA A 145 14.44 -39.21 -11.99
N ALA A 146 14.41 -40.36 -11.34
CA ALA A 146 14.08 -40.48 -9.92
C ALA A 146 15.27 -41.11 -9.17
N PRO A 147 16.43 -40.41 -9.06
CA PRO A 147 17.62 -41.00 -8.47
C PRO A 147 17.44 -41.28 -6.97
N THR A 148 18.23 -42.23 -6.46
CA THR A 148 18.40 -42.40 -5.03
C THR A 148 19.09 -41.18 -4.42
N GLU A 149 18.86 -40.93 -3.13
CA GLU A 149 19.51 -39.81 -2.43
C GLU A 149 21.03 -39.84 -2.55
N GLN A 150 21.65 -41.03 -2.49
CA GLN A 150 23.10 -41.19 -2.64
C GLN A 150 23.58 -40.79 -4.05
N ALA A 151 22.84 -41.16 -5.10
CA ALA A 151 23.17 -40.78 -6.47
C ALA A 151 22.98 -39.26 -6.69
N ALA A 152 21.88 -38.69 -6.20
CA ALA A 152 21.62 -37.26 -6.26
C ALA A 152 22.67 -36.45 -5.47
N ARG A 153 23.08 -36.94 -4.29
CA ARG A 153 24.15 -36.32 -3.50
C ARG A 153 25.49 -36.33 -4.23
N ALA A 154 25.82 -37.42 -4.91
CA ALA A 154 27.03 -37.47 -5.73
C ALA A 154 26.99 -36.44 -6.88
N ILE A 155 25.83 -36.26 -7.53
CA ILE A 155 25.63 -35.20 -8.55
C ILE A 155 25.82 -33.81 -7.92
N ALA A 156 25.18 -33.57 -6.78
CA ALA A 156 25.25 -32.32 -6.02
C ALA A 156 26.70 -31.94 -5.65
N GLU A 157 27.41 -32.84 -4.96
CA GLU A 157 28.78 -32.59 -4.49
C GLU A 157 29.79 -32.49 -5.64
N ASN A 158 29.60 -33.25 -6.74
CA ASN A 158 30.46 -33.13 -7.92
C ASN A 158 30.26 -31.79 -8.63
N GLY A 159 29.01 -31.36 -8.80
CA GLY A 159 28.72 -30.08 -9.45
C GLY A 159 29.10 -28.88 -8.57
N ALA A 160 28.91 -28.96 -7.25
CA ALA A 160 29.37 -27.93 -6.32
C ALA A 160 30.90 -27.80 -6.31
N ARG A 161 31.65 -28.92 -6.33
CA ARG A 161 33.11 -28.89 -6.54
C ARG A 161 33.49 -28.29 -7.90
N GLY A 162 32.69 -28.53 -8.93
CA GLY A 162 32.90 -27.94 -10.26
C GLY A 162 32.66 -26.43 -10.32
N LEU A 163 31.82 -25.86 -9.44
CA LEU A 163 31.53 -24.42 -9.40
C LEU A 163 32.41 -23.67 -8.40
N LEU A 164 32.47 -24.16 -7.16
CA LEU A 164 33.12 -23.51 -6.03
C LEU A 164 34.60 -23.91 -5.90
N GLY A 165 35.02 -24.99 -6.55
CA GLY A 165 36.38 -25.52 -6.44
C GLY A 165 36.71 -25.93 -5.00
N ALA A 166 37.89 -25.51 -4.53
CA ALA A 166 38.37 -25.81 -3.17
C ALA A 166 37.50 -25.19 -2.05
N ARG A 167 36.68 -24.17 -2.35
CA ARG A 167 35.78 -23.54 -1.35
C ARG A 167 34.77 -24.54 -0.80
N PHE A 168 34.31 -25.49 -1.62
CA PHE A 168 33.33 -26.50 -1.17
C PHE A 168 33.87 -27.41 -0.07
N SER A 169 35.19 -27.61 0.03
CA SER A 169 35.79 -28.47 1.06
C SER A 169 35.57 -27.99 2.50
N SER A 170 35.17 -26.72 2.68
CA SER A 170 34.87 -26.14 4.00
C SER A 170 33.41 -26.36 4.41
N TYR A 171 32.58 -27.00 3.58
CA TYR A 171 31.16 -27.21 3.85
C TYR A 171 30.87 -28.64 4.30
N SER A 172 30.09 -28.77 5.39
CA SER A 172 29.68 -30.05 5.98
C SER A 172 28.16 -30.28 5.78
N PRO A 173 27.70 -31.50 5.47
CA PRO A 173 26.27 -31.78 5.29
C PRO A 173 25.46 -31.43 6.56
N LEU A 174 24.30 -30.80 6.38
CA LEU A 174 23.41 -30.38 7.46
C LEU A 174 21.99 -30.97 7.32
N GLU A 175 21.32 -30.73 6.19
CA GLU A 175 19.94 -31.16 5.94
C GLU A 175 19.82 -31.83 4.56
N ALA A 176 18.81 -32.69 4.40
CA ALA A 176 18.47 -33.31 3.13
C ALA A 176 16.94 -33.34 2.92
N HIS A 177 16.51 -32.83 1.78
CA HIS A 177 15.10 -32.74 1.40
C HIS A 177 14.86 -33.53 0.12
N VAL A 178 13.68 -34.15 0.03
CA VAL A 178 13.27 -34.92 -1.14
C VAL A 178 11.86 -34.52 -1.53
N THR A 179 11.66 -34.21 -2.81
CA THR A 179 10.34 -33.90 -3.38
C THR A 179 10.12 -34.72 -4.65
N ARG A 180 9.04 -35.50 -4.68
CA ARG A 180 8.56 -36.20 -5.86
C ARG A 180 7.55 -35.33 -6.61
N GLN A 181 7.85 -35.04 -7.87
CA GLN A 181 6.95 -34.31 -8.76
C GLN A 181 5.86 -35.22 -9.32
N ASP A 182 4.75 -34.62 -9.73
CA ASP A 182 3.63 -35.34 -10.35
C ASP A 182 4.03 -35.96 -11.71
N SER A 183 5.10 -35.45 -12.36
CA SER A 183 5.76 -36.02 -13.55
C SER A 183 6.53 -37.32 -13.30
N GLY A 184 6.71 -37.72 -12.03
CA GLY A 184 7.52 -38.86 -11.61
C GLY A 184 9.00 -38.53 -11.34
N ARG A 185 9.45 -37.32 -11.72
CA ARG A 185 10.79 -36.80 -11.39
C ARG A 185 10.96 -36.68 -9.88
N VAL A 186 12.13 -37.02 -9.35
CA VAL A 186 12.47 -36.80 -7.94
C VAL A 186 13.57 -35.77 -7.83
N ASP A 187 13.26 -34.70 -7.09
CA ASP A 187 14.16 -33.58 -6.84
C ASP A 187 14.70 -33.69 -5.41
N HIS A 188 16.01 -33.52 -5.25
CA HIS A 188 16.70 -33.55 -3.97
C HIS A 188 17.31 -32.17 -3.70
N SER A 189 17.15 -31.66 -2.48
CA SER A 189 17.89 -30.49 -2.00
C SER A 189 18.77 -30.88 -0.82
N PHE A 190 20.01 -30.43 -0.82
CA PHE A 190 20.98 -30.71 0.23
C PHE A 190 21.51 -29.40 0.77
N VAL A 191 21.38 -29.19 2.07
CA VAL A 191 21.94 -28.01 2.75
C VAL A 191 23.23 -28.41 3.42
N TYR A 192 24.28 -27.63 3.19
CA TYR A 192 25.57 -27.75 3.84
C TYR A 192 25.86 -26.50 4.65
N GLU A 193 26.52 -26.65 5.79
CA GLU A 193 26.95 -25.54 6.64
C GLU A 193 28.47 -25.34 6.52
N HIS A 194 28.89 -24.08 6.41
CA HIS A 194 30.31 -23.75 6.37
C HIS A 194 30.93 -23.99 7.76
N SER A 195 32.04 -24.74 7.79
CA SER A 195 32.67 -25.23 9.02
C SER A 195 33.40 -24.11 9.79
N ASP A 196 34.13 -23.24 9.08
CA ASP A 196 34.97 -22.21 9.71
C ASP A 196 34.40 -20.79 9.70
N LEU A 197 33.50 -20.47 8.77
CA LEU A 197 32.93 -19.13 8.62
C LEU A 197 31.71 -19.01 9.55
N VAL A 198 31.94 -18.40 10.71
CA VAL A 198 30.93 -18.16 11.74
C VAL A 198 31.06 -16.73 12.25
N ILE A 199 29.94 -16.03 12.44
CA ILE A 199 29.92 -14.72 13.08
C ILE A 199 28.78 -14.66 14.09
N GLY A 200 29.10 -14.57 15.38
CA GLY A 200 28.12 -14.79 16.44
C GLY A 200 27.37 -16.12 16.27
N ASP A 201 26.04 -16.05 16.25
CA ASP A 201 25.12 -17.16 16.01
C ASP A 201 24.69 -17.28 14.54
N ALA A 202 25.11 -16.37 13.66
CA ALA A 202 24.87 -16.52 12.23
C ALA A 202 25.71 -17.66 11.66
N ARG A 203 25.09 -18.45 10.76
CA ARG A 203 25.74 -19.57 10.06
C ARG A 203 25.58 -19.41 8.56
N PHE A 204 26.63 -19.73 7.80
CA PHE A 204 26.65 -19.61 6.36
C PHE A 204 26.38 -20.98 5.73
N ARG A 205 25.32 -21.07 4.95
CA ARG A 205 24.82 -22.33 4.39
C ARG A 205 24.85 -22.29 2.87
N LEU A 206 24.99 -23.46 2.28
CA LEU A 206 24.92 -23.69 0.85
C LEU A 206 23.82 -24.71 0.58
N GLU A 207 22.79 -24.29 -0.14
CA GLU A 207 21.74 -25.17 -0.63
C GLU A 207 22.05 -25.60 -2.06
N ILE A 208 22.07 -26.91 -2.29
CA ILE A 208 22.35 -27.52 -3.58
C ILE A 208 21.16 -28.37 -4.00
N GLU A 209 20.52 -27.99 -5.11
CA GLU A 209 19.30 -28.64 -5.61
C GLU A 209 19.60 -29.43 -6.90
N VAL A 210 19.18 -30.69 -6.92
CA VAL A 210 19.28 -31.60 -8.06
C VAL A 210 17.86 -32.01 -8.45
N ALA A 211 17.45 -31.70 -9.67
CA ALA A 211 16.15 -32.09 -10.19
C ALA A 211 16.30 -33.25 -11.16
N GLY A 212 15.74 -34.41 -10.78
CA GLY A 212 16.07 -35.67 -11.45
C GLY A 212 17.58 -35.91 -11.46
N ASP A 213 18.20 -35.97 -12.63
CA ASP A 213 19.63 -36.18 -12.84
C ASP A 213 20.42 -34.89 -13.16
N GLN A 214 19.79 -33.72 -13.06
CA GLN A 214 20.40 -32.42 -13.38
C GLN A 214 20.61 -31.55 -12.13
N LEU A 215 21.82 -30.98 -11.99
CA LEU A 215 22.08 -29.98 -10.96
C LEU A 215 21.50 -28.62 -11.35
N ILE A 216 20.50 -28.14 -10.61
CA ILE A 216 19.74 -26.94 -10.95
C ILE A 216 20.08 -25.74 -10.06
N ALA A 217 20.53 -25.94 -8.82
CA ALA A 217 20.90 -24.82 -7.97
C ALA A 217 22.14 -25.11 -7.13
N VAL A 218 22.98 -24.09 -6.97
CA VAL A 218 24.00 -23.98 -5.94
C VAL A 218 23.86 -22.58 -5.39
N SER A 219 23.20 -22.42 -4.24
CA SER A 219 22.82 -21.11 -3.73
C SER A 219 23.23 -20.94 -2.27
N SER A 220 23.81 -19.80 -1.93
CA SER A 220 24.19 -19.49 -0.55
C SER A 220 23.03 -18.85 0.21
N GLN A 221 22.85 -19.30 1.45
CA GLN A 221 21.89 -18.77 2.41
C GLN A 221 22.61 -18.42 3.72
N THR A 222 22.10 -17.43 4.45
CA THR A 222 22.63 -17.09 5.77
C THR A 222 21.54 -17.35 6.80
N PHE A 223 21.83 -18.25 7.72
CA PHE A 223 20.97 -18.48 8.87
C PHE A 223 21.20 -17.35 9.89
N ILE A 224 20.13 -16.60 10.17
CA ILE A 224 20.08 -15.57 11.20
C ILE A 224 19.08 -16.04 12.26
N PRO A 225 19.42 -16.03 13.56
CA PRO A 225 18.52 -16.55 14.58
C PRO A 225 17.18 -15.80 14.65
N GLU A 226 16.05 -16.51 14.73
CA GLU A 226 14.72 -15.90 14.93
C GLU A 226 14.71 -14.97 16.15
N ALA A 227 15.48 -15.31 17.19
CA ALA A 227 15.61 -14.50 18.40
C ALA A 227 16.07 -13.06 18.11
N PHE A 228 17.05 -12.88 17.21
CA PHE A 228 17.47 -11.56 16.75
C PHE A 228 16.36 -10.87 15.97
N GLU A 229 15.70 -11.56 15.03
CA GLU A 229 14.61 -10.98 14.24
C GLU A 229 13.47 -10.45 15.14
N GLN A 230 13.15 -11.17 16.22
CA GLN A 230 12.16 -10.71 17.21
C GLN A 230 12.63 -9.44 17.95
N ARG A 231 13.90 -9.39 18.40
CA ARG A 231 14.49 -8.22 19.07
C ARG A 231 14.59 -7.01 18.13
N TYR A 232 15.09 -7.23 16.91
CA TYR A 232 15.16 -6.22 15.86
C TYR A 232 13.76 -5.72 15.49
N GLY A 233 12.79 -6.62 15.33
CA GLY A 233 11.38 -6.29 15.11
C GLY A 233 10.79 -5.42 16.23
N LYS A 234 11.14 -5.70 17.50
CA LYS A 234 10.73 -4.86 18.65
C LYS A 234 11.39 -3.49 18.65
N MET A 235 12.65 -3.37 18.21
CA MET A 235 13.30 -2.07 18.00
C MET A 235 12.57 -1.28 16.90
N ARG A 236 12.39 -1.91 15.72
CA ARG A 236 11.71 -1.32 14.55
C ARG A 236 10.27 -0.93 14.85
N ALA A 237 9.60 -1.66 15.74
CA ALA A 237 8.29 -1.32 16.21
C ALA A 237 8.21 0.06 16.89
N LEU A 238 9.22 0.46 17.68
CA LEU A 238 9.25 1.79 18.29
C LEU A 238 9.42 2.88 17.22
N ASN A 239 10.35 2.68 16.28
CA ASN A 239 10.56 3.56 15.12
C ASN A 239 9.23 3.78 14.37
N ASN A 240 8.59 2.68 14.01
CA ASN A 240 7.33 2.68 13.28
C ASN A 240 6.19 3.29 14.09
N HIS A 241 6.16 3.11 15.42
CA HIS A 241 5.13 3.68 16.29
C HIS A 241 5.16 5.20 16.31
N ILE A 242 6.35 5.78 16.50
CA ILE A 242 6.53 7.23 16.50
C ILE A 242 6.12 7.81 15.12
N SER A 243 6.52 7.15 14.03
CA SER A 243 6.10 7.53 12.68
C SER A 243 4.60 7.41 12.46
N ASN A 244 3.98 6.31 12.86
CA ASN A 244 2.54 6.09 12.70
C ASN A 244 1.71 7.13 13.47
N ILE A 245 2.06 7.43 14.74
CA ILE A 245 1.39 8.48 15.53
C ILE A 245 1.51 9.83 14.82
N SER A 246 2.69 10.12 14.28
CA SER A 246 2.95 11.38 13.60
C SER A 246 2.22 11.47 12.26
N GLN A 247 2.16 10.39 11.48
CA GLN A 247 1.35 10.32 10.26
C GLN A 247 -0.15 10.47 10.55
N ILE A 248 -0.64 9.89 11.65
CA ILE A 248 -2.00 10.09 12.14
C ILE A 248 -2.25 11.57 12.48
N ALA A 249 -1.34 12.20 13.23
CA ALA A 249 -1.43 13.60 13.59
C ALA A 249 -1.38 14.53 12.36
N MET A 250 -0.52 14.20 11.38
CA MET A 250 -0.45 14.85 10.07
C MET A 250 -1.79 14.76 9.33
N GLY A 251 -2.37 13.57 9.25
CA GLY A 251 -3.68 13.36 8.62
C GLY A 251 -4.77 14.24 9.25
N LEU A 252 -4.87 14.26 10.58
CA LEU A 252 -5.88 15.04 11.31
C LEU A 252 -5.68 16.57 11.20
N LEU A 253 -4.47 17.03 11.53
CA LEU A 253 -4.18 18.45 11.71
C LEU A 253 -3.87 19.13 10.38
N LEU A 254 -3.07 18.50 9.53
CA LEU A 254 -2.52 19.13 8.33
C LEU A 254 -3.38 18.84 7.10
N VAL A 255 -3.82 17.59 6.90
CA VAL A 255 -4.63 17.22 5.72
C VAL A 255 -6.11 17.56 5.92
N LEU A 256 -6.77 17.04 6.96
CA LEU A 256 -8.21 17.29 7.15
C LEU A 256 -8.51 18.74 7.52
N THR A 257 -7.83 19.29 8.53
CA THR A 257 -8.10 20.66 9.00
C THR A 257 -7.45 21.70 8.10
N GLY A 258 -6.18 21.50 7.74
CA GLY A 258 -5.40 22.40 6.92
C GLY A 258 -5.75 22.39 5.44
N MET A 259 -5.58 21.26 4.74
CA MET A 259 -5.83 21.18 3.30
C MET A 259 -7.32 21.22 2.97
N ILE A 260 -8.13 20.32 3.53
CA ILE A 260 -9.56 20.26 3.19
C ILE A 260 -10.27 21.48 3.79
N GLY A 261 -10.15 21.70 5.11
CA GLY A 261 -10.77 22.85 5.78
C GLY A 261 -10.30 24.19 5.23
N GLY A 262 -8.99 24.41 5.14
CA GLY A 262 -8.40 25.64 4.59
C GLY A 262 -8.69 25.84 3.10
N GLY A 263 -8.64 24.78 2.28
CA GLY A 263 -8.98 24.82 0.87
C GLY A 263 -10.43 25.21 0.61
N ILE A 264 -11.37 24.68 1.39
CA ILE A 264 -12.79 25.05 1.32
C ILE A 264 -12.99 26.49 1.75
N TRP A 265 -12.36 26.91 2.85
CA TRP A 265 -12.42 28.29 3.34
C TRP A 265 -11.89 29.28 2.30
N LEU A 266 -10.76 29.00 1.66
CA LEU A 266 -10.18 29.81 0.59
C LEU A 266 -11.06 29.80 -0.67
N PHE A 267 -11.56 28.63 -1.08
CA PHE A 267 -12.43 28.50 -2.25
C PHE A 267 -13.68 29.35 -2.10
N ARG A 268 -14.36 29.29 -0.94
CA ARG A 268 -15.57 30.08 -0.66
C ARG A 268 -15.30 31.57 -0.67
N ARG A 269 -14.10 31.98 -0.26
CA ARG A 269 -13.66 33.37 -0.35
C ARG A 269 -13.18 33.78 -1.74
N GLN A 270 -13.15 32.87 -2.72
CA GLN A 270 -12.58 33.10 -4.05
C GLN A 270 -11.11 33.53 -3.99
N GLU A 271 -10.38 33.06 -2.98
CA GLU A 271 -8.96 33.36 -2.76
C GLU A 271 -8.04 32.22 -3.24
N LEU A 272 -8.59 31.05 -3.55
CA LEU A 272 -7.81 29.88 -3.96
C LEU A 272 -7.33 30.01 -5.42
N GLN A 273 -6.01 30.06 -5.64
CA GLN A 273 -5.40 30.25 -6.97
C GLN A 273 -4.94 28.93 -7.62
N LEU A 274 -5.86 27.99 -7.84
CA LEU A 274 -5.55 26.67 -8.40
C LEU A 274 -4.79 26.72 -9.74
N ARG A 275 -5.14 27.65 -10.64
CA ARG A 275 -4.57 27.72 -11.99
C ARG A 275 -3.05 27.90 -12.00
N GLN A 276 -2.49 28.61 -11.03
CA GLN A 276 -1.04 28.86 -10.97
C GLN A 276 -0.27 27.65 -10.41
N ALA A 277 -0.92 26.83 -9.58
CA ALA A 277 -0.34 25.61 -9.04
C ALA A 277 -0.33 24.43 -10.04
N VAL A 278 -1.18 24.47 -11.09
CA VAL A 278 -1.29 23.38 -12.09
C VAL A 278 0.05 23.07 -12.78
N ALA A 279 0.72 24.09 -13.31
CA ALA A 279 1.96 23.89 -14.06
C ALA A 279 3.09 23.23 -13.22
N PRO A 280 3.47 23.75 -12.03
CA PRO A 280 4.50 23.10 -11.23
C PRO A 280 4.09 21.71 -10.74
N GLY A 281 2.83 21.51 -10.32
CA GLY A 281 2.35 20.19 -9.89
C GLY A 281 2.44 19.13 -11.00
N ILE A 282 1.99 19.46 -12.22
CA ILE A 282 2.11 18.57 -13.38
C ILE A 282 3.57 18.34 -13.77
N ALA A 283 4.41 19.38 -13.77
CA ALA A 283 5.82 19.23 -14.12
C ALA A 283 6.54 18.25 -13.18
N ILE A 284 6.27 18.32 -11.88
CA ILE A 284 6.84 17.40 -10.89
C ILE A 284 6.25 16.00 -11.03
N GLY A 285 4.93 15.87 -11.21
CA GLY A 285 4.28 14.58 -11.46
C GLY A 285 4.82 13.86 -12.70
N VAL A 286 5.02 14.60 -13.80
CA VAL A 286 5.66 14.10 -15.03
C VAL A 286 7.12 13.73 -14.77
N GLY A 287 7.87 14.57 -14.06
CA GLY A 287 9.25 14.27 -13.71
C GLY A 287 9.43 13.01 -12.87
N MET A 288 8.56 12.80 -11.87
CA MET A 288 8.50 11.58 -11.06
C MET A 288 8.16 10.35 -11.90
N ALA A 289 7.24 10.48 -12.85
CA ALA A 289 6.92 9.41 -13.79
C ALA A 289 8.07 9.12 -14.76
N CYS A 290 8.78 10.14 -15.23
CA CYS A 290 10.00 9.96 -16.00
C CYS A 290 11.08 9.24 -15.18
N ALA A 291 11.24 9.56 -13.89
CA ALA A 291 12.16 8.87 -12.99
C ALA A 291 11.77 7.39 -12.75
N LEU A 292 10.48 7.08 -12.65
CA LEU A 292 9.99 5.69 -12.60
C LEU A 292 10.37 4.92 -13.87
N LEU A 293 10.07 5.51 -15.05
CA LEU A 293 10.43 4.93 -16.34
C LEU A 293 11.95 4.92 -16.59
N ALA A 294 12.71 5.78 -15.91
CA ALA A 294 14.17 5.79 -15.87
C ALA A 294 14.73 4.46 -15.38
N ASN A 295 14.07 3.88 -14.38
CA ASN A 295 14.45 2.62 -13.73
C ASN A 295 13.87 1.36 -14.41
N LEU A 296 13.30 1.48 -15.62
CA LEU A 296 12.77 0.34 -16.36
C LEU A 296 13.77 -0.82 -16.54
N PRO A 297 15.09 -0.59 -16.76
CA PRO A 297 16.06 -1.68 -16.85
C PRO A 297 16.13 -2.55 -15.58
N MET A 298 15.96 -1.96 -14.38
CA MET A 298 15.90 -2.70 -13.11
C MET A 298 14.57 -3.45 -12.94
N ALA A 299 13.48 -2.87 -13.46
CA ALA A 299 12.15 -3.49 -13.35
C ALA A 299 12.08 -4.87 -14.04
N TRP A 300 12.96 -5.17 -14.99
CA TRP A 300 13.08 -6.50 -15.60
C TRP A 300 13.52 -7.59 -14.63
N MET A 301 14.22 -7.25 -13.54
CA MET A 301 14.56 -8.23 -12.51
C MET A 301 13.29 -8.82 -11.87
N ASN A 302 12.23 -8.01 -11.77
CA ASN A 302 10.92 -8.39 -11.22
C ASN A 302 9.88 -8.72 -12.30
N TYR A 303 10.28 -8.89 -13.56
CA TYR A 303 9.38 -9.27 -14.64
C TYR A 303 8.80 -10.67 -14.40
N GLN A 304 7.48 -10.84 -14.55
CA GLN A 304 6.87 -12.17 -14.49
C GLN A 304 6.87 -12.77 -15.89
N THR A 305 7.56 -13.90 -16.11
CA THR A 305 7.64 -14.57 -17.42
C THR A 305 6.30 -15.11 -17.91
N THR A 306 5.32 -15.27 -17.03
CA THR A 306 3.93 -15.55 -17.40
C THR A 306 3.27 -14.42 -18.17
N SER A 307 3.76 -13.18 -18.05
CA SER A 307 3.22 -12.03 -18.76
C SER A 307 3.91 -11.83 -20.11
N THR A 308 3.24 -11.16 -21.06
CA THR A 308 3.90 -10.69 -22.28
C THR A 308 4.69 -9.41 -22.01
N VAL A 309 5.74 -9.15 -22.79
CA VAL A 309 6.51 -7.91 -22.74
C VAL A 309 5.61 -6.68 -22.92
N GLN A 310 4.63 -6.76 -23.82
CA GLN A 310 3.69 -5.67 -24.07
C GLN A 310 2.84 -5.37 -22.83
N THR A 311 2.30 -6.40 -22.17
CA THR A 311 1.52 -6.25 -20.93
C THR A 311 2.37 -5.61 -19.83
N PHE A 312 3.61 -6.07 -19.64
CA PHE A 312 4.52 -5.49 -18.67
C PHE A 312 4.82 -4.02 -18.95
N LEU A 313 5.15 -3.66 -20.19
CA LEU A 313 5.40 -2.26 -20.55
C LEU A 313 4.15 -1.40 -20.35
N MET A 314 2.96 -1.87 -20.74
CA MET A 314 1.70 -1.17 -20.47
C MET A 314 1.44 -0.97 -18.97
N LEU A 315 1.82 -1.95 -18.12
CA LEU A 315 1.74 -1.81 -16.66
C LEU A 315 2.66 -0.69 -16.16
N GLN A 316 3.90 -0.62 -16.64
CA GLN A 316 4.86 0.44 -16.28
C GLN A 316 4.36 1.83 -16.71
N TRP A 317 3.83 1.96 -17.93
CA TRP A 317 3.21 3.21 -18.41
C TRP A 317 1.94 3.57 -17.64
N GLY A 318 1.11 2.58 -17.28
CA GLY A 318 -0.07 2.77 -16.44
C GLY A 318 0.29 3.28 -15.04
N GLN A 319 1.29 2.69 -14.41
CA GLN A 319 1.82 3.13 -13.11
C GLN A 319 2.40 4.55 -13.20
N ALA A 320 3.15 4.87 -14.26
CA ALA A 320 3.65 6.21 -14.53
C ALA A 320 2.50 7.22 -14.70
N GLY A 321 1.45 6.90 -15.46
CA GLY A 321 0.27 7.74 -15.62
C GLY A 321 -0.50 7.98 -14.31
N LEU A 322 -0.62 6.94 -13.49
CA LEU A 322 -1.22 7.05 -12.15
C LEU A 322 -0.38 7.93 -11.22
N LEU A 323 0.95 7.79 -11.27
CA LEU A 323 1.89 8.62 -10.50
C LEU A 323 1.80 10.09 -10.89
N ILE A 324 1.71 10.41 -12.20
CA ILE A 324 1.46 11.78 -12.68
C ILE A 324 0.20 12.32 -12.02
N LEU A 325 -0.90 11.58 -12.08
CA LEU A 325 -2.19 12.04 -11.58
C LEU A 325 -2.15 12.32 -10.07
N ILE A 326 -1.69 11.35 -9.28
CA ILE A 326 -1.67 11.44 -7.82
C ILE A 326 -0.77 12.58 -7.35
N VAL A 327 0.50 12.58 -7.79
CA VAL A 327 1.49 13.59 -7.38
C VAL A 327 1.07 14.99 -7.83
N SER A 328 0.52 15.12 -9.04
CA SER A 328 0.06 16.43 -9.53
C SER A 328 -1.09 16.96 -8.69
N ILE A 329 -2.10 16.14 -8.38
CA ILE A 329 -3.27 16.58 -7.59
C ILE A 329 -2.82 17.01 -6.19
N GLU A 330 -2.01 16.17 -5.54
CA GLU A 330 -1.46 16.43 -4.23
C GLU A 330 -0.73 17.78 -4.18
N LEU A 331 0.26 17.99 -5.06
CA LEU A 331 1.05 19.22 -5.10
C LEU A 331 0.24 20.44 -5.52
N ILE A 332 -0.69 20.31 -6.47
CA ILE A 332 -1.59 21.41 -6.88
C ILE A 332 -2.40 21.90 -5.68
N MET A 333 -2.98 20.97 -4.93
CA MET A 333 -3.80 21.29 -3.76
C MET A 333 -2.93 21.87 -2.64
N ALA A 334 -1.82 21.22 -2.30
CA ALA A 334 -0.91 21.68 -1.26
C ALA A 334 -0.41 23.11 -1.54
N LEU A 335 0.11 23.38 -2.75
CA LEU A 335 0.61 24.70 -3.16
C LEU A 335 -0.48 25.77 -3.17
N ALA A 336 -1.64 25.49 -3.75
CA ALA A 336 -2.72 26.48 -3.86
C ALA A 336 -3.26 26.88 -2.47
N ILE A 337 -3.35 25.93 -1.55
CA ILE A 337 -3.83 26.16 -0.19
C ILE A 337 -2.75 26.85 0.65
N ALA A 338 -1.51 26.36 0.60
CA ALA A 338 -0.37 26.96 1.27
C ALA A 338 -0.18 28.43 0.85
N GLU A 339 -0.21 28.74 -0.43
CA GLU A 339 -0.12 30.11 -0.94
C GLU A 339 -1.29 30.97 -0.46
N GLY A 340 -2.53 30.50 -0.61
CA GLY A 340 -3.72 31.26 -0.24
C GLY A 340 -3.78 31.58 1.25
N LEU A 341 -3.47 30.61 2.12
CA LEU A 341 -3.39 30.83 3.56
C LEU A 341 -2.26 31.78 3.92
N THR A 342 -1.06 31.58 3.34
CA THR A 342 0.11 32.46 3.57
C THR A 342 -0.20 33.90 3.15
N ARG A 343 -0.85 34.10 2.00
CA ARG A 343 -1.20 35.43 1.49
C ARG A 343 -2.10 36.20 2.45
N LEU A 344 -3.08 35.53 3.03
CA LEU A 344 -4.01 36.15 3.98
C LEU A 344 -3.39 36.32 5.37
N ALA A 345 -2.49 35.42 5.78
CA ALA A 345 -1.86 35.46 7.10
C ALA A 345 -0.70 36.46 7.20
N PHE A 346 0.07 36.65 6.12
CA PHE A 346 1.34 37.38 6.11
C PHE A 346 1.42 38.37 4.93
N GLY A 347 0.81 39.53 5.11
CA GLY A 347 0.74 40.58 4.08
C GLY A 347 2.11 41.14 3.62
N GLN A 348 3.15 41.06 4.44
CA GLN A 348 4.48 41.60 4.12
C GLN A 348 5.34 40.67 3.26
N HIS A 349 4.96 39.39 3.14
CA HIS A 349 5.71 38.44 2.30
C HIS A 349 5.51 38.76 0.80
N PRO A 350 6.51 38.51 -0.06
CA PRO A 350 6.36 38.63 -1.51
C PRO A 350 5.36 37.59 -2.06
N ARG A 351 4.60 37.97 -3.09
CA ARG A 351 3.65 37.06 -3.75
C ARG A 351 4.39 35.92 -4.46
N LEU A 352 4.13 34.68 -4.02
CA LEU A 352 4.81 33.45 -4.47
C LEU A 352 4.94 33.36 -6.00
N TRP A 353 3.83 33.47 -6.72
CA TRP A 353 3.77 33.30 -8.18
C TRP A 353 4.47 34.39 -9.00
N THR A 354 4.95 35.45 -8.36
CA THR A 354 5.60 36.58 -9.04
C THR A 354 7.08 36.72 -8.73
N GLN A 355 7.63 35.92 -7.80
CA GLN A 355 8.99 36.12 -7.28
C GLN A 355 10.07 35.97 -8.37
N PHE A 356 9.85 35.12 -9.38
CA PHE A 356 10.77 34.93 -10.51
C PHE A 356 10.45 35.78 -11.75
N ARG A 357 9.51 36.74 -11.67
CA ARG A 357 9.36 37.75 -12.74
C ARG A 357 10.58 38.65 -12.73
N HIS A 358 11.09 39.03 -13.91
CA HIS A 358 12.32 39.82 -14.01
C HIS A 358 12.31 41.05 -13.08
N GLU A 359 11.22 41.84 -13.07
CA GLU A 359 11.04 43.03 -12.20
C GLU A 359 11.17 42.78 -10.69
N VAL A 360 10.87 41.55 -10.25
CA VAL A 360 10.76 41.16 -8.84
C VAL A 360 12.00 40.36 -8.41
N ALA A 361 12.47 39.48 -9.29
CA ALA A 361 13.63 38.62 -9.07
C ALA A 361 14.94 39.41 -8.93
N ALA A 362 15.04 40.58 -9.58
CA ALA A 362 16.21 41.46 -9.43
C ALA A 362 16.18 42.29 -8.14
N THR A 363 15.19 42.15 -7.26
CA THR A 363 15.12 42.94 -6.03
C THR A 363 16.03 42.36 -4.93
N PRO A 364 16.68 43.20 -4.10
CA PRO A 364 17.52 42.73 -3.00
C PRO A 364 16.82 41.75 -2.06
N GLU A 365 15.51 41.95 -1.84
CA GLU A 365 14.72 41.08 -0.97
C GLU A 365 14.50 39.67 -1.52
N ILE A 366 14.41 39.50 -2.84
CA ILE A 366 14.33 38.15 -3.45
C ILE A 366 15.72 37.52 -3.51
N TRP A 367 16.76 38.28 -3.82
CA TRP A 367 18.14 37.83 -3.73
C TRP A 367 18.47 37.27 -2.34
N GLY A 368 18.13 37.99 -1.27
CA GLY A 368 18.33 37.52 0.11
C GLY A 368 17.54 36.25 0.45
N ARG A 369 16.38 36.00 -0.17
CA ARG A 369 15.59 34.77 0.03
C ARG A 369 16.19 33.58 -0.69
N VAL A 370 16.60 33.77 -1.94
CA VAL A 370 17.24 32.73 -2.74
C VAL A 370 18.59 32.37 -2.12
N LEU A 371 19.48 33.35 -1.94
CA LEU A 371 20.79 33.15 -1.29
C LEU A 371 20.64 32.62 0.14
N GLY A 372 19.64 33.10 0.89
CA GLY A 372 19.33 32.60 2.21
C GLY A 372 18.90 31.12 2.21
N GLY A 373 18.19 30.67 1.17
CA GLY A 373 17.83 29.26 1.00
C GLY A 373 19.07 28.36 0.91
N TYR A 374 20.02 28.69 0.01
CA TYR A 374 21.30 27.97 -0.09
C TYR A 374 22.11 28.05 1.21
N ALA A 375 22.12 29.22 1.84
CA ALA A 375 22.84 29.43 3.10
C ALA A 375 22.31 28.53 4.22
N TRP A 376 20.98 28.37 4.33
CA TRP A 376 20.35 27.46 5.28
C TRP A 376 20.62 26.00 4.93
N ALA A 377 20.57 25.62 3.66
CA ALA A 377 20.91 24.27 3.23
C ALA A 377 22.32 23.86 3.70
N GLY A 378 23.32 24.73 3.51
CA GLY A 378 24.69 24.48 4.00
C GLY A 378 24.79 24.30 5.51
N LEU A 379 24.01 25.05 6.28
CA LEU A 379 23.95 24.90 7.74
C LEU A 379 23.25 23.60 8.17
N PHE A 380 22.16 23.21 7.48
CA PHE A 380 21.47 21.95 7.76
C PHE A 380 22.33 20.73 7.41
N LEU A 381 23.08 20.78 6.31
CA LEU A 381 24.05 19.75 5.95
C LEU A 381 25.14 19.60 7.03
N LEU A 382 25.67 20.71 7.55
CA LEU A 382 26.63 20.63 8.65
C LEU A 382 25.98 20.08 9.93
N TYR A 383 24.76 20.53 10.25
CA TYR A 383 24.03 20.05 11.42
C TYR A 383 23.84 18.53 11.40
N VAL A 384 23.37 17.96 10.27
CA VAL A 384 23.16 16.50 10.20
C VAL A 384 24.48 15.75 10.38
N VAL A 385 25.57 16.19 9.73
CA VAL A 385 26.88 15.53 9.88
C VAL A 385 27.38 15.61 11.32
N LEU A 386 27.27 16.78 11.97
CA LEU A 386 27.68 16.93 13.38
C LEU A 386 26.79 16.13 14.34
N PHE A 387 25.49 16.05 14.06
CA PHE A 387 24.56 15.24 14.84
C PHE A 387 24.93 13.76 14.75
N TYR A 388 25.19 13.27 13.53
CA TYR A 388 25.62 11.90 13.33
C TYR A 388 26.91 11.61 14.11
N LEU A 389 27.94 12.45 13.93
CA LEU A 389 29.21 12.32 14.66
C LEU A 389 28.99 12.27 16.18
N PHE A 390 28.16 13.17 16.71
CA PHE A 390 27.85 13.21 18.13
C PHE A 390 27.07 11.96 18.58
N SER A 391 26.06 11.55 17.82
CA SER A 391 25.21 10.41 18.16
C SER A 391 25.98 9.08 18.14
N THR A 392 26.86 8.87 17.17
CA THR A 392 27.65 7.64 17.04
C THR A 392 28.82 7.62 18.03
N MET A 393 29.62 8.69 18.09
CA MET A 393 30.85 8.70 18.89
C MET A 393 30.63 8.99 20.37
N VAL A 394 29.61 9.79 20.73
CA VAL A 394 29.37 10.20 22.13
C VAL A 394 28.23 9.44 22.76
N LEU A 395 27.12 9.25 22.04
CA LEU A 395 25.94 8.56 22.58
C LEU A 395 25.93 7.05 22.31
N GLY A 396 26.80 6.55 21.42
CA GLY A 396 26.84 5.14 21.02
C GLY A 396 25.57 4.69 20.29
N TRP A 397 24.88 5.60 19.60
CA TRP A 397 23.66 5.28 18.85
C TRP A 397 24.03 4.54 17.57
N TRP A 398 23.29 3.47 17.27
CA TRP A 398 23.50 2.67 16.08
C TRP A 398 22.67 3.20 14.91
N GLN A 399 23.31 3.24 13.75
CA GLN A 399 22.72 3.52 12.45
C GLN A 399 23.40 2.62 11.42
N PRO A 400 22.66 2.05 10.46
CA PRO A 400 23.20 1.09 9.51
C PRO A 400 24.27 1.75 8.63
N ALA A 401 25.37 1.04 8.38
CA ALA A 401 26.41 1.51 7.49
C ALA A 401 25.93 1.56 6.03
N GLY A 402 26.32 2.61 5.29
CA GLY A 402 26.06 2.73 3.86
C GLY A 402 27.20 2.13 3.03
N ILE A 403 26.98 1.87 1.74
CA ILE A 403 28.09 1.61 0.80
C ILE A 403 28.48 2.89 0.08
N GLU A 404 29.78 3.04 -0.23
CA GLU A 404 30.33 4.25 -0.87
C GLU A 404 29.72 4.53 -2.26
N SER A 405 29.43 3.46 -3.01
CA SER A 405 28.82 3.53 -4.33
C SER A 405 28.02 2.26 -4.62
N ASN A 406 26.73 2.41 -4.95
CA ASN A 406 25.90 1.31 -5.42
C ASN A 406 25.87 1.29 -6.97
N PRO A 407 26.43 0.27 -7.64
CA PRO A 407 26.44 0.18 -9.10
C PRO A 407 25.06 0.20 -9.77
N ASN A 408 23.99 -0.13 -9.04
CA ASN A 408 22.61 -0.04 -9.55
C ASN A 408 22.23 1.35 -10.04
N ILE A 409 22.94 2.39 -9.60
CA ILE A 409 22.71 3.74 -10.12
C ILE A 409 22.85 3.79 -11.64
N LEU A 410 23.76 2.99 -12.22
CA LEU A 410 23.97 2.91 -13.67
C LEU A 410 22.86 2.15 -14.40
N ALA A 411 21.96 1.48 -13.67
CA ALA A 411 20.86 0.75 -14.28
C ALA A 411 19.74 1.68 -14.75
N SER A 412 19.62 2.88 -14.17
CA SER A 412 18.72 3.91 -14.68
C SER A 412 19.29 4.54 -15.96
N TRP A 413 18.48 4.76 -17.00
CA TRP A 413 18.97 5.45 -18.21
C TRP A 413 19.25 6.94 -17.97
N ARG A 414 18.67 7.53 -16.91
CA ARG A 414 18.95 8.88 -16.41
C ARG A 414 18.90 8.92 -14.88
N PRO A 415 20.01 8.57 -14.21
CA PRO A 415 20.12 8.57 -12.75
C PRO A 415 19.73 9.90 -12.08
N ALA A 416 19.97 11.04 -12.72
CA ALA A 416 19.66 12.36 -12.15
C ALA A 416 18.16 12.64 -11.95
N LEU A 417 17.26 11.98 -12.68
CA LEU A 417 15.82 12.30 -12.62
C LEU A 417 15.23 12.01 -11.24
N ALA A 418 15.59 10.88 -10.63
CA ALA A 418 15.09 10.49 -9.32
C ALA A 418 15.46 11.49 -8.21
N PRO A 419 16.73 11.87 -7.99
CA PRO A 419 17.08 12.86 -6.96
C PRO A 419 16.52 14.25 -7.27
N ILE A 420 16.50 14.70 -8.53
CA ILE A 420 15.97 16.02 -8.88
C ILE A 420 14.47 16.12 -8.56
N PHE A 421 13.66 15.20 -9.07
CA PHE A 421 12.21 15.28 -8.88
C PHE A 421 11.76 14.80 -7.50
N GLY A 422 12.52 13.88 -6.88
CA GLY A 422 12.33 13.46 -5.49
C GLY A 422 12.53 14.62 -4.52
N ALA A 423 13.68 15.30 -4.59
CA ALA A 423 13.98 16.48 -3.77
C ALA A 423 12.99 17.63 -4.03
N LEU A 424 12.62 17.86 -5.31
CA LEU A 424 11.68 18.93 -5.65
C LEU A 424 10.27 18.65 -5.13
N ARG A 425 9.83 17.39 -5.18
CA ARG A 425 8.57 16.96 -4.58
C ARG A 425 8.61 17.16 -3.07
N ALA A 426 9.58 16.57 -2.38
CA ALA A 426 9.71 16.63 -0.92
C ALA A 426 9.77 18.09 -0.43
N GLY A 427 10.69 18.89 -0.98
CA GLY A 427 10.86 20.29 -0.58
C GLY A 427 9.63 21.18 -0.80
N ILE A 428 8.78 20.89 -1.80
CA ILE A 428 7.52 21.62 -2.00
C ILE A 428 6.40 21.09 -1.10
N GLU A 429 6.21 19.78 -1.12
CA GLU A 429 5.14 19.09 -0.40
C GLU A 429 5.25 19.35 1.10
N GLU A 430 6.43 19.09 1.66
CA GLU A 430 6.65 19.16 3.10
C GLU A 430 6.62 20.59 3.62
N GLU A 431 7.20 21.56 2.89
CA GLU A 431 7.14 22.97 3.28
C GLU A 431 5.70 23.53 3.19
N CYS A 432 4.89 23.03 2.24
CA CYS A 432 3.47 23.37 2.18
C CYS A 432 2.69 22.77 3.35
N LEU A 433 2.82 21.46 3.58
CA LEU A 433 2.02 20.69 4.53
C LEU A 433 2.42 20.98 5.98
N PHE A 434 3.71 21.03 6.29
CA PHE A 434 4.18 21.17 7.67
C PHE A 434 4.53 22.59 8.07
N ARG A 435 4.82 23.51 7.14
CA ARG A 435 5.11 24.92 7.50
C ARG A 435 3.95 25.82 7.12
N ALA A 436 3.69 25.99 5.84
CA ALA A 436 2.78 27.03 5.37
C ALA A 436 1.36 26.87 5.88
N ILE A 437 0.76 25.69 5.68
CA ILE A 437 -0.62 25.41 6.08
C ILE A 437 -0.83 25.58 7.59
N PRO A 438 -0.07 24.89 8.48
CA PRO A 438 -0.30 24.99 9.92
C PRO A 438 0.06 26.36 10.48
N LEU A 439 1.16 26.98 10.07
CA LEU A 439 1.60 28.26 10.65
C LEU A 439 0.73 29.43 10.14
N ALA A 440 0.36 29.46 8.86
CA ALA A 440 -0.58 30.46 8.36
C ALA A 440 -1.99 30.24 8.93
N GLY A 441 -2.44 28.98 9.03
CA GLY A 441 -3.71 28.62 9.66
C GLY A 441 -3.76 29.09 11.11
N ALA A 442 -2.73 28.79 11.90
CA ALA A 442 -2.60 29.22 13.29
C ALA A 442 -2.55 30.74 13.43
N ALA A 443 -1.86 31.44 12.52
CA ALA A 443 -1.84 32.88 12.49
C ALA A 443 -3.23 33.50 12.22
N LEU A 444 -4.00 32.92 11.30
CA LEU A 444 -5.36 33.37 10.97
C LEU A 444 -6.36 33.07 12.09
N ILE A 445 -6.30 31.88 12.67
CA ILE A 445 -7.13 31.49 13.82
C ILE A 445 -6.77 32.35 15.04
N GLY A 446 -5.49 32.52 15.31
CA GLY A 446 -4.99 33.34 16.41
C GLY A 446 -5.37 34.81 16.27
N ASN A 447 -5.43 35.36 15.05
CA ASN A 447 -5.95 36.70 14.80
C ASN A 447 -7.43 36.82 15.21
N HIS A 448 -8.25 35.80 14.92
CA HIS A 448 -9.66 35.79 15.29
C HIS A 448 -9.86 35.82 16.82
N PHE A 449 -9.00 35.12 17.57
CA PHE A 449 -9.05 35.08 19.04
C PHE A 449 -8.16 36.13 19.74
N GLY A 450 -7.53 37.05 19.00
CA GLY A 450 -6.61 38.06 19.57
C GLY A 450 -5.33 37.48 20.20
N LYS A 451 -4.96 36.23 19.89
CA LYS A 451 -3.82 35.49 20.49
C LYS A 451 -2.83 34.97 19.43
N ARG A 452 -2.63 35.74 18.35
CA ARG A 452 -1.80 35.37 17.18
C ARG A 452 -0.50 34.65 17.56
N ASP A 453 0.35 35.29 18.37
CA ASP A 453 1.69 34.78 18.66
C ASP A 453 1.66 33.46 19.42
N ARG A 454 0.71 33.28 20.35
CA ARG A 454 0.57 32.04 21.13
C ARG A 454 0.18 30.86 20.23
N PHE A 455 -0.74 31.09 19.29
CA PHE A 455 -1.14 30.07 18.32
C PHE A 455 0.01 29.72 17.36
N ILE A 456 0.76 30.72 16.89
CA ILE A 456 1.93 30.48 16.02
C ILE A 456 2.99 29.66 16.77
N ILE A 457 3.32 29.99 18.02
CA ILE A 457 4.30 29.26 18.83
C ILE A 457 3.84 27.82 19.06
N ALA A 458 2.58 27.61 19.44
CA ALA A 458 2.03 26.26 19.62
C ALA A 458 2.09 25.45 18.32
N ALA A 459 1.67 26.05 17.20
CA ALA A 459 1.72 25.41 15.90
C ALA A 459 3.15 25.10 15.44
N LEU A 460 4.12 25.98 15.72
CA LEU A 460 5.53 25.78 15.42
C LEU A 460 6.10 24.55 16.13
N ILE A 461 5.76 24.34 17.40
CA ILE A 461 6.20 23.17 18.17
C ILE A 461 5.50 21.91 17.67
N VAL A 462 4.17 21.95 17.53
CA VAL A 462 3.39 20.78 17.10
C VAL A 462 3.80 20.32 15.71
N GLN A 463 3.90 21.23 14.73
CA GLN A 463 4.30 20.85 13.38
C GLN A 463 5.72 20.26 13.34
N ALA A 464 6.64 20.77 14.17
CA ALA A 464 8.02 20.28 14.21
C ALA A 464 8.11 18.87 14.78
N LEU A 465 7.36 18.60 15.87
CA LEU A 465 7.26 17.26 16.45
C LEU A 465 6.62 16.26 15.49
N VAL A 466 5.54 16.66 14.80
CA VAL A 466 4.85 15.80 13.83
C VAL A 466 5.75 15.54 12.61
N PHE A 467 6.46 16.56 12.12
CA PHE A 467 7.39 16.41 11.01
C PHE A 467 8.57 15.48 11.35
N ALA A 468 9.22 15.72 12.50
CA ALA A 468 10.34 14.91 12.95
C ALA A 468 9.91 13.47 13.26
N GLY A 469 8.76 13.30 13.90
CA GLY A 469 8.23 11.98 14.21
C GLY A 469 7.80 11.20 12.96
N ALA A 470 7.28 11.85 11.90
CA ALA A 470 6.93 11.17 10.65
C ALA A 470 8.12 10.44 10.01
N HIS A 471 9.33 10.95 10.25
CA HIS A 471 10.59 10.37 9.81
C HIS A 471 11.22 9.39 10.81
N ALA A 472 10.56 9.03 11.91
CA ALA A 472 11.15 8.13 12.90
C ALA A 472 11.26 6.66 12.44
N ASN A 473 10.76 6.31 11.25
CA ASN A 473 10.70 4.94 10.74
C ASN A 473 12.02 4.41 10.16
N TYR A 474 13.13 5.16 10.13
CA TYR A 474 14.44 4.63 9.74
C TYR A 474 14.97 3.63 10.78
N ALA A 475 15.70 2.60 10.34
CA ALA A 475 16.30 1.61 11.23
C ALA A 475 17.46 2.25 12.00
N THR A 476 17.22 2.60 13.26
CA THR A 476 18.19 3.28 14.12
C THR A 476 17.94 2.90 15.58
N LEU A 477 18.98 2.87 16.40
CA LEU A 477 18.89 2.62 17.84
C LEU A 477 19.54 3.77 18.61
N PRO A 478 18.82 4.43 19.55
CA PRO A 478 17.44 4.16 19.98
C PRO A 478 16.41 4.58 18.93
N GLY A 479 15.23 3.96 18.96
CA GLY A 479 14.22 4.13 17.91
C GLY A 479 13.60 5.54 17.77
N TYR A 480 13.96 6.47 18.65
CA TYR A 480 13.56 7.89 18.59
C TYR A 480 14.66 8.82 18.08
N SER A 481 15.83 8.30 17.71
CA SER A 481 17.01 9.09 17.32
C SER A 481 16.69 10.11 16.22
N ARG A 482 16.00 9.68 15.16
CA ARG A 482 15.62 10.50 14.02
C ARG A 482 14.61 11.59 14.37
N LEU A 483 13.75 11.36 15.37
CA LEU A 483 12.87 12.39 15.92
C LEU A 483 13.68 13.50 16.60
N VAL A 484 14.70 13.15 17.39
CA VAL A 484 15.57 14.12 18.07
C VAL A 484 16.39 14.90 17.05
N GLU A 485 16.94 14.21 16.05
CA GLU A 485 17.71 14.81 14.97
C GLU A 485 16.91 15.88 14.23
N ILE A 486 15.73 15.53 13.72
CA ILE A 486 14.96 16.40 12.81
C ILE A 486 14.21 17.51 13.55
N LEU A 487 13.95 17.37 14.86
CA LEU A 487 13.17 18.36 15.62
C LEU A 487 13.75 19.78 15.51
N ILE A 488 15.08 19.92 15.61
CA ILE A 488 15.74 21.22 15.53
C ILE A 488 15.62 21.82 14.11
N PRO A 489 16.04 21.12 13.02
CA PRO A 489 15.79 21.58 11.66
C PRO A 489 14.33 21.96 11.39
N ALA A 490 13.38 21.16 11.87
CA ALA A 490 11.95 21.41 11.66
C ALA A 490 11.45 22.72 12.31
N LEU A 491 11.98 23.05 13.50
CA LEU A 491 11.74 24.34 14.14
C LEU A 491 12.36 25.48 13.34
N VAL A 492 13.60 25.31 12.87
CA VAL A 492 14.31 26.31 12.07
C VAL A 492 13.60 26.56 10.73
N PHE A 493 13.18 25.53 10.00
CA PHE A 493 12.37 25.67 8.78
C PHE A 493 11.09 26.47 9.04
N GLY A 494 10.40 26.21 10.16
CA GLY A 494 9.23 26.99 10.56
C GLY A 494 9.55 28.47 10.82
N LEU A 495 10.69 28.77 11.46
CA LEU A 495 11.16 30.15 11.66
C LEU A 495 11.56 30.83 10.34
N VAL A 496 12.22 30.10 9.44
CA VAL A 496 12.56 30.56 8.09
C VAL A 496 11.29 30.92 7.33
N TYR A 497 10.26 30.06 7.35
CA TYR A 497 8.96 30.35 6.75
C TYR A 497 8.31 31.62 7.34
N LEU A 498 8.24 31.74 8.67
CA LEU A 498 7.61 32.90 9.32
C LEU A 498 8.31 34.22 8.92
N ARG A 499 9.64 34.19 8.77
CA ARG A 499 10.44 35.38 8.47
C ARG A 499 10.51 35.72 6.98
N PHE A 500 10.76 34.72 6.14
CA PHE A 500 11.11 34.88 4.73
C PHE A 500 9.99 34.45 3.78
N GLY A 501 9.02 33.67 4.25
CA GLY A 501 7.97 33.08 3.45
C GLY A 501 8.40 31.76 2.82
N LEU A 502 7.50 31.18 2.02
CA LEU A 502 7.60 29.80 1.55
C LEU A 502 8.80 29.50 0.64
N LEU A 503 9.19 30.43 -0.26
CA LEU A 503 10.24 30.16 -1.25
C LEU A 503 11.60 29.83 -0.62
N ALA A 504 12.00 30.52 0.44
CA ALA A 504 13.30 30.29 1.08
C ALA A 504 13.38 28.90 1.72
N GLY A 505 12.28 28.45 2.35
CA GLY A 505 12.17 27.09 2.90
C GLY A 505 12.23 26.03 1.80
N ILE A 506 11.46 26.21 0.71
CA ILE A 506 11.47 25.29 -0.43
C ILE A 506 12.88 25.15 -1.02
N ILE A 507 13.60 26.25 -1.25
CA ILE A 507 14.97 26.18 -1.78
C ILE A 507 15.89 25.49 -0.79
N ALA A 508 15.86 25.86 0.50
CA ALA A 508 16.73 25.23 1.50
C ALA A 508 16.50 23.72 1.60
N HIS A 509 15.24 23.28 1.58
CA HIS A 509 14.86 21.88 1.65
C HIS A 509 15.24 21.13 0.37
N PHE A 510 14.91 21.70 -0.79
CA PHE A 510 15.29 21.14 -2.09
C PHE A 510 16.80 20.94 -2.21
N GLU A 511 17.62 21.94 -1.88
CA GLU A 511 19.08 21.83 -1.98
C GLU A 511 19.65 20.83 -0.97
N TYR A 512 19.09 20.77 0.24
CA TYR A 512 19.46 19.77 1.25
C TYR A 512 19.22 18.34 0.73
N ASP A 513 18.00 18.07 0.25
CA ASP A 513 17.62 16.76 -0.28
C ASP A 513 18.37 16.42 -1.57
N LEU A 514 18.48 17.38 -2.50
CA LEU A 514 19.19 17.19 -3.76
C LEU A 514 20.63 16.78 -3.51
N THR A 515 21.31 17.41 -2.54
CA THR A 515 22.69 17.09 -2.17
C THR A 515 22.79 15.66 -1.65
N LEU A 516 21.94 15.25 -0.70
CA LEU A 516 22.00 13.92 -0.09
C LEU A 516 21.56 12.82 -1.08
N MET A 517 20.47 13.03 -1.82
CA MET A 517 19.93 12.05 -2.76
C MET A 517 20.81 11.87 -4.01
N SER A 518 21.58 12.90 -4.40
CA SER A 518 22.50 12.81 -5.54
C SER A 518 23.92 12.36 -5.15
N LEU A 519 24.21 12.17 -3.86
CA LEU A 519 25.53 11.77 -3.39
C LEU A 519 26.09 10.55 -4.15
N PRO A 520 25.33 9.48 -4.42
CA PRO A 520 25.82 8.34 -5.19
C PRO A 520 26.24 8.68 -6.64
N ILE A 521 25.67 9.74 -7.26
CA ILE A 521 26.05 10.19 -8.62
C ILE A 521 27.44 10.85 -8.60
N PHE A 522 27.78 11.51 -7.49
CA PHE A 522 29.04 12.24 -7.33
C PHE A 522 30.13 11.39 -6.68
N SER A 523 29.80 10.41 -5.84
CA SER A 523 30.77 9.48 -5.23
C SER A 523 31.22 8.39 -6.21
N ALA A 524 30.34 7.96 -7.12
CA ALA A 524 30.70 6.94 -8.09
C ALA A 524 31.71 7.45 -9.12
N GLU A 525 32.77 6.67 -9.40
CA GLU A 525 33.86 7.08 -10.31
C GLU A 525 33.53 6.94 -11.82
N PHE A 526 32.30 6.61 -12.17
CA PHE A 526 31.90 6.35 -13.55
C PHE A 526 31.84 7.63 -14.42
N SER A 527 32.59 7.64 -15.53
CA SER A 527 32.61 8.77 -16.47
C SER A 527 31.27 8.99 -17.18
N SER A 528 30.46 7.95 -17.35
CA SER A 528 29.12 8.01 -17.98
C SER A 528 28.13 8.93 -17.24
N LEU A 529 28.35 9.21 -15.96
CA LEU A 529 27.49 10.04 -15.12
C LEU A 529 27.68 11.55 -15.31
N TRP A 530 28.58 12.01 -16.20
CA TRP A 530 28.86 13.45 -16.34
C TRP A 530 27.62 14.27 -16.73
N ILE A 531 26.74 13.73 -17.57
CA ILE A 531 25.47 14.39 -17.94
C ILE A 531 24.57 14.49 -16.71
N ASP A 532 24.46 13.42 -15.93
CA ASP A 532 23.64 13.38 -14.72
C ASP A 532 24.16 14.36 -13.66
N ARG A 533 25.49 14.43 -13.46
CA ARG A 533 26.13 15.44 -12.59
C ARG A 533 25.80 16.85 -13.06
N LEU A 534 25.90 17.12 -14.37
CA LEU A 534 25.55 18.41 -14.95
C LEU A 534 24.06 18.73 -14.74
N LEU A 535 23.16 17.77 -14.95
CA LEU A 535 21.72 17.95 -14.73
C LEU A 535 21.41 18.28 -13.28
N VAL A 536 22.03 17.59 -12.32
CA VAL A 536 21.89 17.89 -10.89
C VAL A 536 22.39 19.30 -10.57
N ILE A 537 23.59 19.67 -11.05
CA ILE A 537 24.15 21.01 -10.85
C ILE A 537 23.24 22.09 -11.45
N LEU A 538 22.72 21.87 -12.66
CA LEU A 538 21.81 22.81 -13.33
C LEU A 538 20.47 22.94 -12.59
N ALA A 539 19.92 21.83 -12.09
CA ALA A 539 18.70 21.84 -11.29
C ALA A 539 18.89 22.60 -9.98
N GLY A 540 19.96 22.30 -9.23
CA GLY A 540 20.35 23.01 -8.01
C GLY A 540 20.68 24.48 -8.27
N SER A 541 21.26 24.82 -9.42
CA SER A 541 21.60 26.21 -9.75
C SER A 541 20.43 27.02 -10.33
N ALA A 542 19.28 26.40 -10.65
CA ALA A 542 18.20 27.05 -11.38
C ALA A 542 17.63 28.31 -10.68
N PRO A 543 17.39 28.34 -9.35
CA PRO A 543 17.01 29.57 -8.66
C PRO A 543 18.03 30.70 -8.76
N LEU A 544 19.34 30.40 -8.68
CA LEU A 544 20.42 31.36 -8.82
C LEU A 544 20.49 31.93 -10.24
N ILE A 545 20.42 31.05 -11.25
CA ILE A 545 20.40 31.44 -12.66
C ILE A 545 19.22 32.39 -12.91
N ALA A 546 18.03 32.08 -12.36
CA ALA A 546 16.84 32.92 -12.53
C ALA A 546 17.03 34.35 -12.00
N ILE A 547 17.61 34.54 -10.81
CA ILE A 547 17.85 35.87 -10.24
C ILE A 547 18.99 36.63 -10.95
N ILE A 548 20.02 35.93 -11.43
CA ILE A 548 21.13 36.53 -12.20
C ILE A 548 20.61 37.02 -13.55
N LEU A 549 19.86 36.19 -14.29
CA LEU A 549 19.26 36.59 -15.58
C LEU A 549 18.29 37.76 -15.41
N ALA A 550 17.51 37.78 -14.33
CA ALA A 550 16.66 38.92 -14.01
C ALA A 550 17.47 40.20 -13.77
N ARG A 551 18.57 40.11 -13.01
CA ARG A 551 19.47 41.22 -12.73
C ARG A 551 20.15 41.77 -13.98
N MET A 552 20.55 40.90 -14.90
CA MET A 552 21.13 41.28 -16.20
C MET A 552 20.10 42.03 -17.06
N ARG A 553 18.84 41.60 -17.07
CA ARG A 553 17.77 42.23 -17.86
C ARG A 553 17.31 43.57 -17.29
N GLN A 554 17.28 43.73 -15.97
CA GLN A 554 16.72 44.93 -15.33
C GLN A 554 17.74 46.06 -15.09
N GLY A 555 19.05 45.76 -15.14
CA GLY A 555 20.11 46.78 -15.07
C GLY A 555 20.37 47.39 -13.68
N ALA A 556 19.37 47.43 -12.78
CA ALA A 556 19.49 48.00 -11.44
C ALA A 556 18.81 47.15 -10.34
N LEU A 557 19.34 47.23 -9.11
CA LEU A 557 18.72 46.66 -7.90
C LEU A 557 17.74 47.68 -7.31
N ILE A 558 16.44 47.45 -7.51
CA ILE A 558 15.38 48.32 -6.98
C ILE A 558 14.71 47.60 -5.80
N PRO A 559 14.39 48.27 -4.68
CA PRO A 559 13.66 47.66 -3.58
C PRO A 559 12.30 47.10 -4.00
N LEU A 560 11.86 46.03 -3.34
CA LEU A 560 10.58 45.39 -3.66
C LEU A 560 9.40 46.35 -3.43
N GLY A 561 8.67 46.70 -4.49
CA GLY A 561 7.49 47.55 -4.42
C GLY A 561 6.31 46.90 -3.67
N ALA A 562 5.47 47.73 -3.02
CA ALA A 562 4.30 47.25 -2.26
C ALA A 562 3.32 46.41 -3.09
N LYS A 563 3.18 46.71 -4.40
CA LYS A 563 2.35 45.94 -5.35
C LYS A 563 2.75 44.47 -5.49
N TRP A 564 3.98 44.10 -5.13
CA TRP A 564 4.50 42.74 -5.22
C TRP A 564 4.41 41.96 -3.90
N ARG A 565 3.98 42.61 -2.81
CA ARG A 565 3.70 41.97 -1.52
C ARG A 565 2.28 41.41 -1.47
N ASN A 566 2.05 40.47 -0.57
CA ASN A 566 0.74 39.87 -0.34
C ASN A 566 -0.33 40.92 0.02
N SER A 567 0.03 41.99 0.75
CA SER A 567 -0.87 43.10 1.06
C SER A 567 -1.25 43.95 -0.15
N GLY A 568 -0.44 43.93 -1.21
CA GLY A 568 -0.72 44.58 -2.49
C GLY A 568 -1.56 43.71 -3.44
N TYR A 569 -1.96 42.51 -3.01
CA TYR A 569 -2.86 41.67 -3.78
C TYR A 569 -4.27 42.30 -3.80
N VAL A 570 -4.66 42.79 -4.97
CA VAL A 570 -6.04 43.17 -5.22
C VAL A 570 -6.77 41.93 -5.71
N LYS A 571 -7.72 41.47 -4.91
CA LYS A 571 -8.65 40.42 -5.30
C LYS A 571 -9.30 40.84 -6.61
N ALA A 572 -9.26 39.99 -7.64
CA ALA A 572 -10.01 40.25 -8.86
C ALA A 572 -11.46 40.49 -8.45
N ALA A 573 -12.05 41.62 -8.89
CA ALA A 573 -13.47 41.87 -8.67
C ALA A 573 -14.20 40.58 -9.06
N PRO A 574 -15.11 40.06 -8.22
CA PRO A 574 -15.87 38.90 -8.59
C PRO A 574 -16.43 39.21 -9.97
N VAL A 575 -15.99 38.49 -11.01
CA VAL A 575 -16.68 38.54 -12.29
C VAL A 575 -18.09 38.26 -11.86
N ALA A 576 -18.96 39.28 -11.98
CA ALA A 576 -20.35 39.15 -11.59
C ALA A 576 -20.74 37.84 -12.22
N VAL A 577 -20.94 36.82 -11.38
CA VAL A 577 -21.45 35.56 -11.87
C VAL A 577 -22.77 36.07 -12.35
N ARG A 578 -22.87 36.34 -13.68
CA ARG A 578 -24.13 36.51 -14.38
C ARG A 578 -24.91 35.43 -13.70
N GLN A 579 -25.95 35.81 -12.95
CA GLN A 579 -26.89 34.82 -12.45
C GLN A 579 -27.26 34.12 -13.75
N GLN A 580 -26.57 33.02 -14.06
CA GLN A 580 -26.91 32.19 -15.17
C GLN A 580 -28.25 31.76 -14.64
N GLU A 581 -29.30 32.35 -15.23
CA GLU A 581 -30.69 31.99 -15.00
C GLU A 581 -30.63 30.51 -14.75
N ARG A 582 -30.85 30.09 -13.49
CA ARG A 582 -30.54 28.73 -13.01
C ARG A 582 -31.01 27.77 -14.10
N TYR A 583 -30.10 27.24 -14.93
CA TYR A 583 -30.43 26.80 -16.29
C TYR A 583 -31.78 26.10 -16.26
N VAL A 584 -32.84 26.81 -16.67
CA VAL A 584 -34.17 26.22 -16.74
C VAL A 584 -34.09 25.43 -18.01
N HIS A 585 -33.50 24.23 -17.93
CA HIS A 585 -33.75 23.24 -18.95
C HIS A 585 -35.26 23.14 -19.05
N ASN A 586 -35.82 23.40 -20.23
CA ASN A 586 -37.22 23.09 -20.52
C ASN A 586 -37.48 21.68 -19.99
N THR A 587 -38.19 21.63 -18.86
CA THR A 587 -38.45 20.38 -18.17
C THR A 587 -39.58 19.70 -18.91
N THR A 588 -39.31 19.16 -20.11
CA THR A 588 -40.00 17.92 -20.46
C THR A 588 -39.64 16.96 -19.34
N THR A 589 -40.65 16.38 -18.69
CA THR A 589 -40.43 15.33 -17.70
C THR A 589 -39.50 14.29 -18.30
N LEU A 590 -38.66 13.65 -17.49
CA LEU A 590 -38.27 12.31 -17.88
C LEU A 590 -39.63 11.62 -17.84
N GLY A 591 -40.18 11.33 -19.02
CA GLY A 591 -41.30 10.41 -19.15
C GLY A 591 -40.79 9.05 -18.73
N VAL A 592 -40.29 8.92 -17.50
CA VAL A 592 -40.18 7.66 -16.80
C VAL A 592 -41.61 7.22 -16.75
N ASN A 593 -42.00 6.45 -17.76
CA ASN A 593 -43.28 5.82 -17.77
C ASN A 593 -43.22 4.90 -16.56
N ILE A 594 -43.80 5.36 -15.45
CA ILE A 594 -43.80 4.64 -14.18
C ILE A 594 -44.37 3.25 -14.39
N LYS A 595 -45.30 3.07 -15.34
CA LYS A 595 -45.78 1.76 -15.75
C LYS A 595 -44.70 0.92 -16.41
N THR A 596 -43.84 1.49 -17.26
CA THR A 596 -42.67 0.79 -17.84
C THR A 596 -41.62 0.47 -16.78
N MET A 597 -41.30 1.37 -15.86
CA MET A 597 -40.36 1.07 -14.77
C MET A 597 -40.92 0.09 -13.75
N LEU A 598 -42.22 0.12 -13.48
CA LEU A 598 -42.90 -0.88 -12.66
C LEU A 598 -42.97 -2.21 -13.40
N ALA A 599 -43.26 -2.24 -14.70
CA ALA A 599 -43.25 -3.46 -15.50
C ALA A 599 -41.84 -4.07 -15.55
N LEU A 600 -40.81 -3.26 -15.77
CA LEU A 600 -39.42 -3.70 -15.63
C LEU A 600 -39.14 -4.16 -14.21
N GLY A 601 -39.51 -3.39 -13.19
CA GLY A 601 -39.31 -3.74 -11.80
C GLY A 601 -39.98 -5.04 -11.38
N ILE A 602 -41.20 -5.31 -11.88
CA ILE A 602 -41.92 -6.58 -11.70
C ILE A 602 -41.20 -7.70 -12.45
N LEU A 603 -40.79 -7.48 -13.70
CA LEU A 603 -39.99 -8.43 -14.47
C LEU A 603 -38.68 -8.78 -13.72
N PHE A 604 -37.94 -7.78 -13.24
CA PHE A 604 -36.75 -7.98 -12.42
C PHE A 604 -37.09 -8.71 -11.13
N ALA A 605 -38.18 -8.38 -10.42
CA ALA A 605 -38.59 -9.10 -9.23
C ALA A 605 -38.92 -10.58 -9.50
N ILE A 606 -39.56 -10.89 -10.63
CA ILE A 606 -39.81 -12.26 -11.08
C ILE A 606 -38.49 -12.97 -11.40
N LEU A 607 -37.58 -12.32 -12.12
CA LEU A 607 -36.26 -12.88 -12.44
C LEU A 607 -35.44 -13.13 -11.17
N ASN A 608 -35.54 -12.26 -10.16
CA ASN A 608 -34.98 -12.47 -8.82
C ASN A 608 -35.59 -13.67 -8.13
N ALA A 609 -36.91 -13.82 -8.15
CA ALA A 609 -37.58 -14.97 -7.55
C ALA A 609 -37.13 -16.27 -8.22
N ILE A 610 -37.00 -16.28 -9.55
CA ILE A 610 -36.46 -17.42 -10.30
C ILE A 610 -35.01 -17.70 -9.88
N ASP A 611 -34.14 -16.70 -9.79
CA ASP A 611 -32.74 -16.86 -9.36
C ASP A 611 -32.64 -17.45 -7.94
N VAL A 612 -33.44 -16.93 -7.01
CA VAL A 612 -33.53 -17.45 -5.63
C VAL A 612 -34.03 -18.87 -5.56
N SER A 613 -34.86 -19.28 -6.52
CA SER A 613 -35.43 -20.63 -6.56
C SER A 613 -34.53 -21.63 -7.26
N ARG A 614 -33.40 -21.21 -7.85
CA ARG A 614 -32.45 -22.12 -8.49
C ARG A 614 -31.67 -22.89 -7.42
N PRO A 615 -31.49 -24.21 -7.61
CA PRO A 615 -30.63 -24.99 -6.73
C PRO A 615 -29.20 -24.43 -6.81
N ALA A 616 -28.57 -24.28 -5.64
CA ALA A 616 -27.17 -23.87 -5.59
C ALA A 616 -26.29 -24.93 -6.26
N GLN A 617 -25.31 -24.48 -7.04
CA GLN A 617 -24.35 -25.39 -7.70
C GLN A 617 -23.42 -26.08 -6.69
N ILE A 618 -23.21 -25.46 -5.53
CA ILE A 618 -22.51 -26.02 -4.36
C ILE A 618 -23.39 -25.78 -3.14
N VAL A 619 -23.57 -26.81 -2.33
CA VAL A 619 -24.20 -26.73 -1.02
C VAL A 619 -23.08 -26.59 0.02
N TRP A 620 -22.89 -25.36 0.50
CA TRP A 620 -21.95 -25.07 1.57
C TRP A 620 -22.53 -25.50 2.93
N PRO A 621 -21.71 -26.07 3.83
CA PRO A 621 -22.16 -26.37 5.19
C PRO A 621 -22.54 -25.10 5.93
N GLU A 622 -23.66 -25.16 6.64
CA GLU A 622 -24.18 -24.07 7.46
C GLU A 622 -23.47 -24.06 8.83
N PHE A 623 -23.19 -22.86 9.36
CA PHE A 623 -22.68 -22.71 10.72
C PHE A 623 -23.79 -22.96 11.73
N THR A 624 -23.64 -24.01 12.54
CA THR A 624 -24.62 -24.38 13.58
C THR A 624 -24.20 -23.89 14.96
N ILE A 625 -22.99 -23.37 15.09
CA ILE A 625 -22.46 -22.78 16.31
C ILE A 625 -22.08 -21.31 16.12
N ASP A 626 -22.17 -20.54 17.20
CA ASP A 626 -21.78 -19.14 17.22
C ASP A 626 -20.29 -18.93 17.58
N ARG A 627 -19.87 -17.66 17.59
CA ARG A 627 -18.50 -17.26 17.93
C ARG A 627 -18.05 -17.72 19.32
N ALA A 628 -18.92 -17.67 20.33
CA ALA A 628 -18.57 -18.01 21.71
C ALA A 628 -18.46 -19.53 21.88
N GLN A 629 -19.35 -20.29 21.23
CA GLN A 629 -19.28 -21.73 21.14
C GLN A 629 -18.04 -22.19 20.38
N ALA A 630 -17.68 -21.54 19.26
CA ALA A 630 -16.46 -21.85 18.52
C ALA A 630 -15.21 -21.67 19.38
N GLN A 631 -15.18 -20.63 20.21
CA GLN A 631 -14.12 -20.43 21.18
C GLN A 631 -14.06 -21.59 22.20
N ALA A 632 -15.20 -21.94 22.81
CA ALA A 632 -15.26 -23.02 23.79
C ALA A 632 -14.83 -24.37 23.20
N ARG A 633 -15.28 -24.70 21.99
CA ARG A 633 -14.89 -25.93 21.27
C ARG A 633 -13.41 -25.96 20.94
N ALA A 634 -12.82 -24.82 20.60
CA ALA A 634 -11.40 -24.75 20.34
C ALA A 634 -10.57 -24.90 21.63
N GLU A 635 -11.05 -24.33 22.75
CA GLU A 635 -10.45 -24.54 24.08
C GLU A 635 -10.57 -26.01 24.54
N GLU A 636 -11.71 -26.67 24.28
CA GLU A 636 -11.92 -28.11 24.52
C GLU A 636 -10.96 -28.97 23.68
N ALA A 637 -10.76 -28.62 22.40
CA ALA A 637 -9.86 -29.34 21.50
C ALA A 637 -8.38 -29.24 21.93
N LEU A 638 -7.97 -28.09 22.49
CA LEU A 638 -6.65 -27.94 23.09
C LEU A 638 -6.53 -28.69 24.43
N ALA A 639 -7.56 -28.62 25.28
CA ALA A 639 -7.58 -29.32 26.57
C ALA A 639 -7.55 -30.85 26.40
N ALA A 640 -8.13 -31.40 25.33
CA ALA A 640 -8.03 -32.81 24.97
C ALA A 640 -6.60 -33.27 24.63
N ARG A 641 -5.67 -32.33 24.45
CA ARG A 641 -4.24 -32.55 24.26
C ARG A 641 -3.41 -32.06 25.44
N ASP A 642 -4.04 -31.92 26.61
CA ASP A 642 -3.42 -31.40 27.84
C ASP A 642 -2.85 -29.97 27.70
N VAL A 643 -3.35 -29.18 26.74
CA VAL A 643 -2.95 -27.77 26.54
C VAL A 643 -3.97 -26.84 27.17
N LEU A 644 -3.57 -26.16 28.25
CA LEU A 644 -4.37 -25.13 28.92
C LEU A 644 -3.70 -23.76 28.78
N LEU A 645 -4.32 -22.89 27.97
CA LEU A 645 -3.81 -21.54 27.74
C LEU A 645 -4.33 -20.57 28.81
N ASN A 646 -3.40 -19.97 29.57
CA ASN A 646 -3.70 -19.02 30.65
C ASN A 646 -4.11 -17.62 30.11
N ALA A 647 -4.30 -16.66 31.02
CA ALA A 647 -4.72 -15.30 30.69
C ALA A 647 -3.67 -14.45 29.92
N GLU A 648 -2.42 -14.89 29.84
CA GLU A 648 -1.35 -14.20 29.10
C GLU A 648 -1.55 -14.32 27.57
N TRP A 649 -2.28 -15.35 27.14
CA TRP A 649 -2.62 -15.58 25.75
C TRP A 649 -3.80 -14.71 25.33
N ARG A 650 -3.61 -13.91 24.28
CA ARG A 650 -4.68 -13.13 23.65
C ARG A 650 -5.24 -13.92 22.49
N ARG A 651 -6.56 -14.07 22.49
CA ARG A 651 -7.29 -14.84 21.48
C ARG A 651 -8.02 -13.96 20.47
N THR A 652 -8.19 -14.49 19.26
CA THR A 652 -9.05 -13.94 18.21
C THR A 652 -9.88 -15.05 17.59
N VAL A 653 -11.16 -14.79 17.31
CA VAL A 653 -12.08 -15.72 16.67
C VAL A 653 -12.60 -15.08 15.38
N ILE A 654 -12.37 -15.72 14.24
CA ILE A 654 -12.86 -15.24 12.94
C ILE A 654 -13.58 -16.35 12.17
N ALA A 655 -14.59 -15.99 11.40
CA ALA A 655 -15.22 -16.86 10.41
C ALA A 655 -14.52 -16.66 9.06
N LYS A 656 -13.86 -17.70 8.54
CA LYS A 656 -13.13 -17.73 7.26
C LYS A 656 -14.03 -18.30 6.16
N SER A 657 -14.10 -17.64 5.02
CA SER A 657 -14.92 -18.05 3.86
C SER A 657 -14.34 -17.61 2.51
N GLU A 658 -13.01 -17.50 2.44
CA GLU A 658 -12.32 -16.98 1.26
C GLU A 658 -12.36 -17.95 0.08
N ARG A 659 -12.19 -17.41 -1.15
CA ARG A 659 -12.09 -18.22 -2.36
C ARG A 659 -10.82 -19.06 -2.30
N MET A 660 -11.01 -20.36 -2.22
CA MET A 660 -9.90 -21.31 -2.16
C MET A 660 -9.35 -21.59 -3.55
N ALA A 661 -8.04 -21.46 -3.72
CA ALA A 661 -7.37 -21.80 -4.98
C ALA A 661 -7.65 -23.25 -5.40
N ALA A 662 -7.60 -24.20 -4.45
CA ALA A 662 -7.92 -25.61 -4.68
C ALA A 662 -9.35 -25.81 -5.18
N ALA A 663 -10.35 -25.17 -4.54
CA ALA A 663 -11.73 -25.24 -5.02
C ALA A 663 -11.88 -24.64 -6.42
N GLN A 664 -11.23 -23.50 -6.67
CA GLN A 664 -11.28 -22.82 -7.96
C GLN A 664 -10.64 -23.64 -9.10
N PHE A 665 -9.58 -24.38 -8.80
CA PHE A 665 -8.95 -25.33 -9.70
C PHE A 665 -9.91 -26.48 -10.02
N VAL A 666 -10.35 -27.22 -9.00
CA VAL A 666 -11.24 -28.39 -9.17
C VAL A 666 -12.54 -28.00 -9.88
N TRP A 667 -13.09 -26.82 -9.60
CA TRP A 667 -14.28 -26.31 -10.29
C TRP A 667 -14.13 -26.23 -11.80
N ARG A 668 -12.95 -25.81 -12.27
CA ARG A 668 -12.71 -25.59 -13.70
C ARG A 668 -12.30 -26.85 -14.41
N GLU A 669 -11.43 -27.64 -13.78
CA GLU A 669 -10.87 -28.83 -14.42
C GLU A 669 -11.78 -30.06 -14.25
N SER A 670 -12.49 -30.18 -13.14
CA SER A 670 -13.33 -31.35 -12.80
C SER A 670 -14.81 -31.02 -12.58
N GLY A 671 -15.19 -29.74 -12.49
CA GLY A 671 -16.58 -29.30 -12.37
C GLY A 671 -17.13 -29.23 -10.93
N PRO A 672 -18.35 -28.67 -10.77
CA PRO A 672 -18.99 -28.44 -9.46
C PRO A 672 -19.20 -29.72 -8.63
N GLY A 673 -19.51 -30.84 -9.28
CA GLY A 673 -19.77 -32.11 -8.59
C GLY A 673 -18.57 -32.61 -7.80
N TYR A 674 -17.36 -32.50 -8.37
CA TYR A 674 -16.12 -32.87 -7.68
C TYR A 674 -15.81 -31.93 -6.51
N VAL A 675 -16.08 -30.63 -6.67
CA VAL A 675 -15.94 -29.67 -5.57
C VAL A 675 -16.84 -30.09 -4.40
N GLN A 676 -18.09 -30.48 -4.65
CA GLN A 676 -19.00 -30.94 -3.61
C GLN A 676 -18.53 -32.22 -2.92
N ILE A 677 -17.94 -33.17 -3.65
CA ILE A 677 -17.41 -34.44 -3.09
C ILE A 677 -16.18 -34.20 -2.20
N LEU A 678 -15.30 -33.28 -2.59
CA LEU A 678 -14.06 -32.99 -1.88
C LEU A 678 -14.23 -31.97 -0.74
N LEU A 679 -15.36 -31.25 -0.71
CA LEU A 679 -15.70 -30.28 0.33
C LEU A 679 -15.71 -30.92 1.72
N GLY A 680 -14.99 -30.33 2.67
CA GLY A 680 -14.84 -30.89 4.02
C GLY A 680 -13.71 -31.91 4.15
N ARG A 681 -13.29 -32.56 3.06
CA ARG A 681 -12.18 -33.53 3.02
C ARG A 681 -10.86 -32.86 2.62
N TYR A 682 -10.72 -32.51 1.34
CA TYR A 682 -9.53 -31.92 0.73
C TYR A 682 -9.73 -30.47 0.27
N ILE A 683 -10.99 -30.02 0.19
CA ILE A 683 -11.33 -28.60 0.00
C ILE A 683 -11.84 -28.09 1.35
N GLU A 684 -11.26 -26.99 1.86
CA GLU A 684 -11.76 -26.43 3.12
C GLU A 684 -13.18 -25.88 2.90
N PRO A 685 -14.12 -26.20 3.80
CA PRO A 685 -15.37 -25.48 3.88
C PRO A 685 -15.12 -24.08 4.47
N PRO A 686 -16.16 -23.26 4.63
CA PRO A 686 -16.11 -22.16 5.58
C PRO A 686 -15.75 -22.69 6.97
N LEU A 687 -14.92 -21.96 7.72
CA LEU A 687 -14.38 -22.43 9.01
C LEU A 687 -14.45 -21.34 10.07
N TRP A 688 -14.48 -21.76 11.33
CA TRP A 688 -14.04 -20.91 12.43
C TRP A 688 -12.52 -21.05 12.60
N VAL A 689 -11.83 -19.93 12.79
CA VAL A 689 -10.41 -19.90 13.11
C VAL A 689 -10.24 -19.19 14.44
N VAL A 690 -9.77 -19.93 15.44
CA VAL A 690 -9.41 -19.39 16.76
C VAL A 690 -7.90 -19.37 16.86
N THR A 691 -7.31 -18.23 17.26
CA THR A 691 -5.85 -18.07 17.33
C THR A 691 -5.45 -17.42 18.63
N TRP A 692 -4.42 -17.94 19.30
CA TRP A 692 -3.85 -17.43 20.55
C TRP A 692 -2.40 -17.01 20.34
N ARG A 693 -2.06 -15.82 20.84
CA ARG A 693 -0.72 -15.22 20.76
C ARG A 693 -0.34 -14.51 22.05
N LYS A 694 0.96 -14.42 22.32
CA LYS A 694 1.52 -13.64 23.44
C LYS A 694 1.96 -12.25 22.95
N PHE A 695 1.78 -11.24 23.81
CA PHE A 695 2.23 -9.86 23.57
C PHE A 695 3.07 -9.29 24.72
N GLU A 696 3.27 -10.10 25.77
CA GLU A 696 3.98 -9.79 27.02
C GLU A 696 5.04 -10.88 27.26
N GLY A 697 5.97 -10.67 28.19
CA GLY A 697 7.12 -11.57 28.42
C GLY A 697 8.34 -11.31 27.52
N PRO A 698 9.36 -12.18 27.51
CA PRO A 698 10.50 -12.08 26.60
C PRO A 698 10.04 -12.05 25.14
N VAL A 699 10.63 -11.20 24.29
CA VAL A 699 10.13 -11.02 22.92
C VAL A 699 10.31 -12.26 22.04
N GLU A 700 11.37 -13.01 22.30
CA GLU A 700 11.76 -14.23 21.59
C GLU A 700 10.69 -15.33 21.75
N ASP A 701 10.08 -15.43 22.94
CA ASP A 701 9.01 -16.40 23.21
C ASP A 701 7.67 -16.02 22.58
N ARG A 702 7.49 -14.77 22.14
CA ARG A 702 6.21 -14.30 21.60
C ARG A 702 5.97 -14.71 20.15
N SER A 703 6.93 -15.35 19.49
CA SER A 703 6.70 -16.00 18.20
C SER A 703 5.83 -17.26 18.34
N GLU A 704 5.66 -17.77 19.57
CA GLU A 704 4.79 -18.90 19.89
C GLU A 704 3.31 -18.55 19.63
N SER A 705 2.61 -19.41 18.91
CA SER A 705 1.18 -19.23 18.64
C SER A 705 0.43 -20.54 18.46
N TRP A 706 -0.80 -20.57 18.94
CA TRP A 706 -1.75 -21.67 18.71
C TRP A 706 -2.85 -21.21 17.76
N GLN A 707 -3.26 -22.07 16.84
CA GLN A 707 -4.40 -21.84 15.97
C GLN A 707 -5.22 -23.13 15.83
N VAL A 708 -6.52 -23.03 16.02
CA VAL A 708 -7.46 -24.13 15.86
C VAL A 708 -8.47 -23.76 14.79
N LEU A 709 -8.58 -24.59 13.77
CA LEU A 709 -9.58 -24.50 12.70
C LEU A 709 -10.70 -25.47 13.03
N LEU A 710 -11.92 -24.97 13.15
CA LEU A 710 -13.12 -25.77 13.37
C LEU A 710 -14.03 -25.72 12.15
N ASN A 711 -14.68 -26.85 11.87
CA ASN A 711 -15.77 -26.91 10.91
C ASN A 711 -16.97 -26.04 11.38
N PRO A 712 -17.94 -25.74 10.49
CA PRO A 712 -19.11 -24.95 10.85
C PRO A 712 -19.95 -25.48 12.02
N ASP A 713 -19.84 -26.78 12.32
CA ASP A 713 -20.50 -27.46 13.44
C ASP A 713 -19.70 -27.43 14.76
N GLY A 714 -18.48 -26.88 14.73
CA GLY A 714 -17.58 -26.83 15.88
C GLY A 714 -16.67 -28.05 16.04
N SER A 715 -16.75 -29.05 15.15
CA SER A 715 -15.82 -30.17 15.18
C SER A 715 -14.40 -29.71 14.81
N PRO A 716 -13.35 -30.17 15.53
CA PRO A 716 -11.98 -29.79 15.23
C PRO A 716 -11.53 -30.37 13.89
N ARG A 717 -11.01 -29.51 13.02
CA ARG A 717 -10.48 -29.89 11.70
C ARG A 717 -8.96 -29.97 11.73
N GLU A 718 -8.32 -28.93 12.25
CA GLU A 718 -6.87 -28.75 12.21
C GLU A 718 -6.41 -27.92 13.40
N ILE A 719 -5.27 -28.30 13.97
CA ILE A 719 -4.60 -27.58 15.06
C ILE A 719 -3.19 -27.28 14.60
N LYS A 720 -2.78 -26.02 14.72
CA LYS A 720 -1.44 -25.53 14.43
C LYS A 720 -0.81 -24.96 15.69
N HIS A 721 0.40 -25.39 15.98
CA HIS A 721 1.27 -24.88 17.02
C HIS A 721 2.56 -24.39 16.36
N LYS A 722 2.77 -23.08 16.39
CA LYS A 722 4.06 -22.50 16.01
C LYS A 722 4.90 -22.36 17.26
N LEU A 723 6.05 -23.03 17.30
CA LEU A 723 7.04 -22.93 18.37
C LEU A 723 8.18 -21.96 18.02
N PRO A 724 8.72 -21.20 18.99
CA PRO A 724 9.94 -20.42 18.78
C PRO A 724 11.11 -21.32 18.39
N GLU A 725 11.98 -20.85 17.51
CA GLU A 725 13.13 -21.59 16.98
C GLU A 725 14.03 -22.18 18.09
N GLY A 726 14.28 -21.41 19.16
CA GLY A 726 15.11 -21.82 20.29
C GLY A 726 14.47 -22.80 21.27
N ARG A 727 13.18 -23.17 21.11
CA ARG A 727 12.51 -24.11 22.02
C ARG A 727 13.11 -25.51 21.86
N ALA A 728 13.50 -26.13 22.97
CA ALA A 728 13.99 -27.50 22.99
C ALA A 728 12.90 -28.50 22.60
N GLY A 729 13.29 -29.59 21.95
CA GLY A 729 12.44 -30.69 21.53
C GLY A 729 13.27 -31.87 21.05
N ALA A 730 12.63 -32.97 20.66
CA ALA A 730 13.37 -34.14 20.17
C ALA A 730 14.16 -33.83 18.88
N ARG A 731 15.29 -34.51 18.72
CA ARG A 731 16.01 -34.61 17.44
C ARG A 731 15.69 -35.98 16.85
N LEU A 732 14.73 -36.00 15.93
CA LEU A 732 14.26 -37.20 15.27
C LEU A 732 15.11 -37.49 14.03
N ASN A 733 15.28 -38.77 13.74
CA ASN A 733 15.71 -39.19 12.41
C ASN A 733 14.50 -39.33 11.46
N ARG A 734 14.78 -39.50 10.16
CA ARG A 734 13.74 -39.61 9.12
C ARG A 734 12.72 -40.73 9.39
N GLU A 735 13.18 -41.90 9.84
CA GLU A 735 12.29 -43.05 10.08
C GLU A 735 11.35 -42.79 11.26
N GLN A 736 11.85 -42.15 12.32
CA GLN A 736 11.05 -41.75 13.48
C GLN A 736 10.01 -40.70 13.10
N ALA A 737 10.40 -39.67 12.35
CA ALA A 737 9.49 -38.63 11.88
C ALA A 737 8.38 -39.21 10.98
N LEU A 738 8.75 -40.12 10.07
CA LEU A 738 7.79 -40.81 9.20
C LEU A 738 6.81 -41.66 10.02
N ALA A 739 7.31 -42.45 10.98
CA ALA A 739 6.46 -43.28 11.83
C ALA A 739 5.43 -42.46 12.63
N ILE A 740 5.83 -41.30 13.16
CA ILE A 740 4.91 -40.38 13.86
C ILE A 740 3.85 -39.83 12.90
N ALA A 741 4.24 -39.40 11.69
CA ALA A 741 3.32 -38.87 10.71
C ALA A 741 2.31 -39.92 10.21
N GLU A 742 2.77 -41.14 9.93
CA GLU A 742 1.94 -42.25 9.49
C GLU A 742 0.97 -42.70 10.59
N ALA A 743 1.44 -42.81 11.84
CA ALA A 743 0.58 -43.11 12.99
C ALA A 743 -0.51 -42.04 13.15
N TRP A 744 -0.15 -40.77 13.02
CA TRP A 744 -1.10 -39.66 13.13
C TRP A 744 -2.18 -39.67 12.04
N ILE A 745 -1.80 -39.98 10.79
CA ILE A 745 -2.75 -40.14 9.69
C ILE A 745 -3.71 -41.30 9.96
N GLY A 746 -3.20 -42.40 10.51
CA GLY A 746 -3.98 -43.56 10.94
C GLY A 746 -4.97 -43.23 12.06
N ASP A 747 -4.54 -42.53 13.10
CA ASP A 747 -5.36 -42.14 14.26
C ASP A 747 -6.51 -41.21 13.86
N LEU A 748 -6.28 -40.31 12.90
CA LEU A 748 -7.32 -39.44 12.34
C LEU A 748 -8.27 -40.17 11.39
N GLY A 749 -7.97 -41.41 11.00
CA GLY A 749 -8.79 -42.21 10.08
C GLY A 749 -8.95 -41.56 8.71
N TRP A 750 -7.96 -40.80 8.25
CA TRP A 750 -8.07 -40.05 7.00
C TRP A 750 -7.96 -40.94 5.76
N GLN A 751 -6.97 -41.83 5.77
CA GLN A 751 -6.76 -42.84 4.74
C GLN A 751 -5.82 -43.94 5.26
N GLU A 752 -5.89 -45.14 4.69
CA GLU A 752 -4.89 -46.19 4.93
C GLU A 752 -3.51 -45.74 4.43
N VAL A 753 -2.51 -45.74 5.30
CA VAL A 753 -1.13 -45.32 4.98
C VAL A 753 -0.56 -46.07 3.77
N ALA A 754 -0.91 -47.35 3.60
CA ALA A 754 -0.49 -48.16 2.46
C ALA A 754 -1.00 -47.67 1.09
N GLN A 755 -2.05 -46.85 1.07
CA GLN A 755 -2.64 -46.26 -0.14
C GLN A 755 -2.07 -44.87 -0.44
N LEU A 756 -1.24 -44.33 0.46
CA LEU A 756 -0.63 -43.02 0.32
C LEU A 756 0.77 -43.16 -0.28
N GLU A 757 1.11 -42.22 -1.15
CA GLU A 757 2.45 -42.13 -1.73
C GLU A 757 3.19 -40.92 -1.17
N LEU A 758 4.37 -41.12 -0.61
CA LEU A 758 5.17 -40.02 -0.07
C LEU A 758 5.60 -39.05 -1.19
N LYS A 759 5.19 -37.78 -1.06
CA LYS A 759 5.53 -36.69 -1.98
C LYS A 759 6.73 -35.89 -1.52
N LYS A 760 6.77 -35.48 -0.25
CA LYS A 760 7.79 -34.57 0.26
C LYS A 760 8.24 -34.97 1.65
N ILE A 761 9.55 -34.92 1.89
CA ILE A 761 10.16 -34.94 3.23
C ILE A 761 11.14 -33.79 3.30
N GLU A 762 10.94 -32.91 4.27
CA GLU A 762 11.79 -31.75 4.54
C GLU A 762 12.20 -31.75 6.01
N GLU A 763 13.50 -31.82 6.28
CA GLU A 763 14.08 -31.70 7.62
C GLU A 763 14.56 -30.27 7.84
N THR A 764 14.26 -29.67 8.98
CA THR A 764 14.81 -28.36 9.38
C THR A 764 15.50 -28.49 10.72
N GLN A 765 16.82 -28.28 10.73
CA GLN A 765 17.64 -28.31 11.93
C GLN A 765 17.52 -27.00 12.69
N ARG A 766 16.86 -27.08 13.86
CA ARG A 766 16.79 -25.98 14.83
C ARG A 766 17.96 -26.10 15.82
N PRO A 767 18.32 -25.03 16.56
CA PRO A 767 19.39 -25.10 17.55
C PRO A 767 19.21 -26.23 18.58
N ALA A 768 17.98 -26.49 19.02
CA ALA A 768 17.69 -27.44 20.11
C ALA A 768 16.65 -28.54 19.75
N ARG A 769 16.30 -28.71 18.46
CA ARG A 769 15.38 -29.77 17.96
C ARG A 769 15.51 -29.96 16.44
N SER A 770 14.82 -30.95 15.89
CA SER A 770 14.60 -31.08 14.43
C SER A 770 13.12 -30.93 14.11
N ASP A 771 12.76 -30.04 13.20
CA ASP A 771 11.40 -29.91 12.68
C ASP A 771 11.30 -30.69 11.36
N TRP A 772 10.12 -31.24 11.06
CA TRP A 772 9.91 -32.02 9.83
C TRP A 772 8.59 -31.64 9.15
N THR A 773 8.60 -31.46 7.84
CA THR A 773 7.38 -31.34 7.02
C THR A 773 7.31 -32.53 6.09
N LEU A 774 6.25 -33.33 6.24
CA LEU A 774 5.97 -34.50 5.42
C LEU A 774 4.70 -34.29 4.61
N GLN A 775 4.74 -34.61 3.32
CA GLN A 775 3.55 -34.58 2.45
C GLN A 775 3.32 -35.91 1.77
N PHE A 776 2.07 -36.36 1.75
CA PHE A 776 1.62 -37.60 1.14
C PHE A 776 0.55 -37.32 0.08
N MET A 777 0.67 -37.98 -1.06
CA MET A 777 -0.32 -38.01 -2.14
C MET A 777 -1.38 -39.06 -1.88
N ASP A 778 -2.63 -38.64 -1.90
CA ASP A 778 -3.80 -39.53 -1.91
C ASP A 778 -4.41 -39.57 -3.32
N LYS A 779 -3.84 -40.43 -4.17
CA LYS A 779 -4.32 -40.62 -5.54
C LYS A 779 -5.72 -41.23 -5.61
N THR A 780 -6.19 -41.86 -4.53
CA THR A 780 -7.52 -42.49 -4.47
C THR A 780 -8.64 -41.46 -4.25
N ALA A 781 -8.34 -40.35 -3.55
CA ALA A 781 -9.31 -39.29 -3.32
C ALA A 781 -9.45 -38.33 -4.51
N TYR A 782 -8.33 -37.91 -5.10
CA TYR A 782 -8.32 -37.05 -6.28
C TYR A 782 -7.00 -37.17 -7.04
N HIS A 783 -7.06 -37.52 -8.32
CA HIS A 783 -5.92 -37.56 -9.22
C HIS A 783 -6.39 -37.28 -10.66
N GLN A 784 -6.51 -36.00 -11.03
CA GLN A 784 -7.02 -35.55 -12.33
C GLN A 784 -6.34 -34.24 -12.73
N ALA A 785 -6.24 -33.99 -14.04
CA ALA A 785 -5.67 -32.74 -14.57
C ALA A 785 -4.32 -32.38 -13.93
N GLU A 786 -3.44 -33.38 -13.76
CA GLU A 786 -2.09 -33.25 -13.17
C GLU A 786 -2.07 -32.80 -11.70
N ALA A 787 -3.23 -32.76 -11.04
CA ALA A 787 -3.39 -32.46 -9.63
C ALA A 787 -3.69 -33.72 -8.81
N THR A 788 -3.20 -33.74 -7.57
CA THR A 788 -3.39 -34.85 -6.64
C THR A 788 -3.82 -34.32 -5.27
N ALA A 789 -4.67 -35.06 -4.55
CA ALA A 789 -4.97 -34.75 -3.16
C ALA A 789 -3.73 -34.94 -2.26
N LEU A 790 -3.52 -34.02 -1.32
CA LEU A 790 -2.36 -33.98 -0.44
C LEU A 790 -2.76 -33.98 1.03
N ILE A 791 -2.03 -34.75 1.82
CA ILE A 791 -1.99 -34.71 3.28
C ILE A 791 -0.63 -34.13 3.68
N ALA A 792 -0.60 -33.10 4.52
CA ALA A 792 0.63 -32.52 5.06
C ALA A 792 0.65 -32.65 6.58
N ILE A 793 1.77 -33.10 7.14
CA ILE A 793 2.04 -33.21 8.58
C ILE A 793 3.30 -32.43 8.90
N ASP A 794 3.21 -31.51 9.85
CA ASP A 794 4.31 -30.70 10.36
C ASP A 794 4.64 -31.16 11.79
N LEU A 795 5.90 -31.52 12.02
CA LEU A 795 6.44 -31.93 13.31
C LEU A 795 7.39 -30.87 13.85
N ALA A 796 7.30 -30.58 15.15
CA ALA A 796 8.28 -29.78 15.86
C ALA A 796 8.94 -30.64 16.95
N GLY A 797 10.10 -31.23 16.64
CA GLY A 797 10.61 -32.36 17.41
C GLY A 797 9.67 -33.56 17.28
N ASP A 798 9.23 -34.11 18.41
CA ASP A 798 8.29 -35.23 18.53
C ASP A 798 6.82 -34.81 18.62
N GLU A 799 6.53 -33.50 18.64
CA GLU A 799 5.17 -32.97 18.64
C GLU A 799 4.62 -32.83 17.21
N VAL A 800 3.40 -33.31 16.96
CA VAL A 800 2.65 -32.98 15.73
C VAL A 800 2.12 -31.55 15.83
N ALA A 801 2.93 -30.60 15.35
CA ALA A 801 2.70 -29.18 15.40
C ALA A 801 1.63 -28.71 14.39
N GLY A 802 1.38 -29.43 13.29
CA GLY A 802 0.39 -29.06 12.30
C GLY A 802 -0.03 -30.22 11.41
N TYR A 803 -1.26 -30.20 10.89
CA TYR A 803 -1.73 -31.21 9.94
C TYR A 803 -2.87 -30.67 9.08
N SER A 804 -2.79 -30.90 7.76
CA SER A 804 -3.78 -30.37 6.81
C SER A 804 -4.03 -31.31 5.63
N ARG A 805 -5.13 -31.05 4.92
CA ARG A 805 -5.49 -31.71 3.66
C ARG A 805 -5.82 -30.65 2.60
N THR A 806 -5.23 -30.78 1.42
CA THR A 806 -5.43 -29.85 0.29
C THR A 806 -5.33 -30.56 -1.05
N ILE A 807 -5.41 -29.82 -2.16
CA ILE A 807 -5.16 -30.31 -3.52
C ILE A 807 -3.88 -29.65 -4.05
N SER A 808 -2.96 -30.41 -4.64
CA SER A 808 -1.84 -29.83 -5.39
C SER A 808 -2.39 -29.12 -6.63
N ILE A 809 -1.94 -27.89 -6.88
CA ILE A 809 -2.36 -27.13 -8.06
C ILE A 809 -1.16 -27.09 -8.99
N PRO A 810 -1.28 -27.61 -10.24
CA PRO A 810 -0.20 -27.60 -11.19
C PRO A 810 0.30 -26.18 -11.44
N GLU A 811 1.61 -26.00 -11.48
CA GLU A 811 2.22 -24.71 -11.72
C GLU A 811 1.79 -24.13 -13.07
N ALA A 812 1.64 -24.97 -14.10
CA ALA A 812 1.12 -24.56 -15.40
C ALA A 812 -0.24 -23.85 -15.30
N TRP A 813 -1.15 -24.36 -14.46
CA TRP A 813 -2.45 -23.74 -14.20
C TRP A 813 -2.30 -22.43 -13.43
N VAL A 814 -1.48 -22.39 -12.37
CA VAL A 814 -1.20 -21.16 -11.60
C VAL A 814 -0.60 -20.08 -12.50
N ARG A 815 0.30 -20.46 -13.42
CA ARG A 815 0.94 -19.58 -14.39
C ARG A 815 -0.08 -19.04 -15.39
N ALA A 816 -0.96 -19.87 -15.95
CA ALA A 816 -2.04 -19.43 -16.82
C ALA A 816 -2.99 -18.44 -16.11
N GLU A 817 -3.30 -18.69 -14.83
CA GLU A 817 -4.11 -17.79 -14.01
C GLU A 817 -3.44 -16.44 -13.74
N ARG A 818 -2.12 -16.46 -13.47
CA ARG A 818 -1.30 -15.25 -13.32
C ARG A 818 -1.22 -14.47 -14.62
N GLU A 819 -1.00 -15.13 -15.76
CA GLU A 819 -1.02 -14.49 -17.09
C GLU A 819 -2.36 -13.80 -17.36
N ALA A 820 -3.47 -14.53 -17.20
CA ALA A 820 -4.80 -13.98 -17.41
C ALA A 820 -5.10 -12.78 -16.51
N SER A 821 -4.59 -12.78 -15.27
CA SER A 821 -4.71 -11.67 -14.33
C SER A 821 -3.81 -10.49 -14.72
N ALA A 822 -2.57 -10.76 -15.14
CA ALA A 822 -1.61 -9.74 -15.56
C ALA A 822 -2.09 -8.97 -16.79
N ARG A 823 -2.69 -9.65 -17.78
CA ARG A 823 -3.26 -9.01 -18.99
C ARG A 823 -4.32 -7.95 -18.69
N ARG A 824 -4.98 -8.03 -17.54
CA ARG A 824 -6.06 -7.10 -17.13
C ARG A 824 -5.56 -5.89 -16.39
N LEU A 825 -4.47 -6.01 -15.64
CA LEU A 825 -3.96 -4.96 -14.76
C LEU A 825 -3.77 -3.60 -15.46
N PRO A 826 -3.22 -3.52 -16.69
CA PRO A 826 -3.09 -2.24 -17.37
C PRO A 826 -4.45 -1.56 -17.61
N PHE A 827 -5.46 -2.31 -18.04
CA PHE A 827 -6.81 -1.79 -18.29
C PHE A 827 -7.51 -1.39 -16.98
N ILE A 828 -7.29 -2.14 -15.89
CA ILE A 828 -7.76 -1.76 -14.55
C ILE A 828 -7.14 -0.42 -14.14
N ILE A 829 -5.82 -0.25 -14.30
CA ILE A 829 -5.13 1.00 -13.95
C ILE A 829 -5.64 2.17 -14.79
N VAL A 830 -5.78 2.00 -16.11
CA VAL A 830 -6.35 3.04 -16.99
C VAL A 830 -7.78 3.38 -16.58
N SER A 831 -8.58 2.39 -16.18
CA SER A 831 -9.93 2.61 -15.66
C SER A 831 -9.91 3.42 -14.36
N VAL A 832 -9.01 3.10 -13.43
CA VAL A 832 -8.83 3.85 -12.19
C VAL A 832 -8.40 5.30 -12.49
N VAL A 833 -7.45 5.51 -13.42
CA VAL A 833 -7.01 6.85 -13.84
C VAL A 833 -8.16 7.64 -14.47
N ALA A 834 -8.96 7.03 -15.35
CA ALA A 834 -10.13 7.65 -15.95
C ALA A 834 -11.17 8.03 -14.90
N LEU A 835 -11.45 7.13 -13.96
CA LEU A 835 -12.38 7.35 -12.86
C LEU A 835 -11.90 8.48 -11.93
N LEU A 836 -10.64 8.48 -11.52
CA LEU A 836 -10.04 9.54 -10.70
C LEU A 836 -10.07 10.90 -11.43
N THR A 837 -9.82 10.91 -12.73
CA THR A 837 -9.92 12.14 -13.56
C THR A 837 -11.35 12.68 -13.57
N ILE A 838 -12.33 11.80 -13.75
CA ILE A 838 -13.76 12.13 -13.65
C ILE A 838 -14.08 12.71 -12.26
N PHE A 839 -13.62 12.07 -11.17
CA PHE A 839 -13.78 12.57 -9.79
C PHE A 839 -13.18 13.96 -9.61
N CYS A 840 -11.99 14.21 -10.16
CA CYS A 840 -11.34 15.52 -10.11
C CYS A 840 -12.16 16.59 -10.85
N CYS A 841 -12.70 16.27 -12.03
CA CYS A 841 -13.59 17.17 -12.76
C CYS A 841 -14.81 17.57 -11.95
N ALA A 842 -15.45 16.62 -11.25
CA ALA A 842 -16.57 16.91 -10.36
C ALA A 842 -16.16 17.72 -9.12
N GLY A 843 -14.98 17.46 -8.54
CA GLY A 843 -14.45 18.18 -7.38
C GLY A 843 -14.25 19.68 -7.62
N ILE A 844 -13.81 20.08 -8.82
CA ILE A 844 -13.53 21.49 -9.19
C ILE A 844 -14.78 22.39 -9.12
N THR A 845 -15.98 21.83 -9.26
CA THR A 845 -17.26 22.58 -9.31
C THR A 845 -18.12 22.42 -8.07
N PHE A 846 -17.65 21.66 -7.09
CA PHE A 846 -18.36 21.29 -5.87
C PHE A 846 -18.98 22.48 -5.12
N PHE A 847 -18.27 23.60 -5.05
CA PHE A 847 -18.69 24.79 -4.30
C PHE A 847 -19.14 25.98 -5.18
N ARG A 848 -19.19 25.83 -6.51
CA ARG A 848 -19.49 26.94 -7.44
C ARG A 848 -20.94 27.47 -7.38
N GLY A 849 -21.87 26.77 -6.73
CA GLY A 849 -23.31 27.10 -6.74
C GLY A 849 -23.97 27.42 -5.39
N GLY A 850 -23.25 27.35 -4.26
CA GLY A 850 -23.84 27.45 -2.91
C GLY A 850 -23.40 28.67 -2.08
N SER A 851 -22.82 29.70 -2.71
CA SER A 851 -22.00 30.73 -2.04
C SER A 851 -22.70 31.56 -0.95
N GLY A 852 -24.03 31.54 -0.85
CA GLY A 852 -24.79 32.29 0.16
C GLY A 852 -25.17 31.54 1.45
N ARG A 853 -25.18 30.20 1.48
CA ARG A 853 -25.62 29.44 2.68
C ARG A 853 -24.47 29.23 3.67
N LYS A 854 -24.64 29.64 4.93
CA LYS A 854 -23.71 29.31 6.03
C LYS A 854 -23.74 27.80 6.28
N PHE A 855 -22.59 27.19 6.56
CA PHE A 855 -22.58 25.77 6.93
C PHE A 855 -23.36 25.56 8.23
N SER A 856 -24.23 24.55 8.24
CA SER A 856 -25.07 24.24 9.39
C SER A 856 -24.80 22.83 9.89
N LEU A 857 -24.33 22.74 11.13
CA LEU A 857 -24.20 21.45 11.82
C LEU A 857 -25.55 20.78 12.02
N LYS A 858 -26.64 21.53 12.22
CA LYS A 858 -28.00 20.97 12.35
C LYS A 858 -28.44 20.23 11.08
N ILE A 859 -28.06 20.74 9.91
CA ILE A 859 -28.36 20.09 8.63
C ILE A 859 -27.49 18.85 8.44
N ALA A 860 -26.19 18.95 8.77
CA ALA A 860 -25.21 17.89 8.54
C ALA A 860 -25.24 16.76 9.58
N ALA A 861 -25.62 17.02 10.83
CA ALA A 861 -25.48 16.07 11.93
C ALA A 861 -26.17 14.72 11.64
N PRO A 862 -27.40 14.64 11.10
CA PRO A 862 -28.01 13.35 10.77
C PRO A 862 -27.20 12.55 9.74
N TRP A 863 -26.57 13.20 8.77
CA TRP A 863 -25.71 12.56 7.76
C TRP A 863 -24.40 12.07 8.37
N MET A 864 -23.80 12.88 9.23
CA MET A 864 -22.58 12.50 9.95
C MET A 864 -22.83 11.29 10.86
N LEU A 865 -23.91 11.32 11.64
CA LEU A 865 -24.27 10.22 12.54
C LEU A 865 -24.62 8.94 11.76
N ALA A 866 -25.36 9.07 10.66
CA ALA A 866 -25.69 7.93 9.79
C ALA A 866 -24.47 7.29 9.10
N ALA A 867 -23.33 7.99 9.03
CA ALA A 867 -22.08 7.45 8.50
C ALA A 867 -21.14 6.96 9.61
N VAL A 868 -20.92 7.76 10.64
CA VAL A 868 -19.90 7.52 11.68
C VAL A 868 -20.33 6.44 12.67
N ILE A 869 -21.60 6.43 13.12
CA ILE A 869 -22.05 5.43 14.10
C ILE A 869 -21.95 4.02 13.50
N PRO A 870 -22.48 3.74 12.29
CA PRO A 870 -22.37 2.41 11.73
C PRO A 870 -20.92 2.02 11.44
N PHE A 871 -20.08 2.96 11.00
CA PHE A 871 -18.65 2.71 10.76
C PHE A 871 -17.93 2.26 12.03
N LEU A 872 -18.11 2.99 13.14
CA LEU A 872 -17.53 2.64 14.43
C LEU A 872 -18.12 1.33 14.95
N ALA A 873 -19.44 1.14 14.85
CA ALA A 873 -20.11 -0.07 15.33
C ALA A 873 -19.59 -1.32 14.60
N VAL A 874 -19.56 -1.34 13.26
CA VAL A 874 -19.03 -2.46 12.48
C VAL A 874 -17.56 -2.73 12.82
N THR A 875 -16.76 -1.67 12.93
CA THR A 875 -15.34 -1.79 13.24
C THR A 875 -15.11 -2.42 14.62
N LEU A 876 -15.87 -2.00 15.64
CA LEU A 876 -15.83 -2.57 16.98
C LEU A 876 -16.39 -3.99 17.03
N MET A 877 -17.45 -4.28 16.29
CA MET A 877 -18.07 -5.62 16.24
C MET A 877 -17.17 -6.65 15.55
N ARG A 878 -16.31 -6.21 14.62
CA ARG A 878 -15.32 -7.04 13.89
C ARG A 878 -13.90 -6.89 14.46
N MET A 879 -13.78 -6.60 15.76
CA MET A 879 -12.50 -6.33 16.41
C MET A 879 -11.49 -7.46 16.20
N ASP A 880 -11.91 -8.72 16.27
CA ASP A 880 -11.03 -9.89 16.15
C ASP A 880 -10.27 -9.92 14.82
N THR A 881 -10.87 -9.48 13.71
CA THR A 881 -10.17 -9.35 12.42
C THR A 881 -9.03 -8.33 12.50
N ARG A 882 -9.19 -7.26 13.28
CA ARG A 882 -8.19 -6.21 13.47
C ARG A 882 -7.13 -6.60 14.49
N LEU A 883 -7.51 -7.36 15.52
CA LEU A 883 -6.59 -7.99 16.46
C LEU A 883 -5.77 -9.11 15.80
N GLY A 884 -6.33 -9.75 14.77
CA GLY A 884 -5.70 -10.77 13.92
C GLY A 884 -4.35 -10.34 13.34
N VAL A 885 -4.19 -9.06 13.01
CA VAL A 885 -3.01 -8.53 12.32
C VAL A 885 -1.97 -7.87 13.24
N LEU A 886 -2.17 -7.91 14.57
CA LEU A 886 -1.22 -7.34 15.52
C LEU A 886 0.09 -8.14 15.54
N GLN A 887 1.20 -7.42 15.70
CA GLN A 887 2.55 -7.99 15.74
C GLN A 887 2.93 -8.35 17.18
N THR A 888 3.46 -9.55 17.40
CA THR A 888 3.81 -10.06 18.73
C THR A 888 5.13 -9.47 19.26
N THR A 889 5.97 -8.92 18.38
CA THR A 889 7.14 -8.10 18.71
C THR A 889 6.78 -6.80 19.45
N MET A 890 5.51 -6.38 19.39
CA MET A 890 4.99 -5.15 19.98
C MET A 890 4.14 -5.41 21.23
N GLY A 891 4.20 -4.49 22.20
CA GLY A 891 3.32 -4.54 23.37
C GLY A 891 1.85 -4.33 23.01
N TRP A 892 0.95 -5.06 23.68
CA TRP A 892 -0.49 -5.02 23.43
C TRP A 892 -1.08 -3.61 23.55
N GLY A 893 -0.83 -2.91 24.67
CA GLY A 893 -1.44 -1.61 24.96
C GLY A 893 -1.15 -0.53 23.90
N ALA A 894 0.10 -0.47 23.41
CA ALA A 894 0.50 0.50 22.39
C ALA A 894 -0.19 0.23 21.04
N GLN A 895 -0.35 -1.05 20.67
CA GLN A 895 -1.04 -1.45 19.45
C GLN A 895 -2.54 -1.16 19.51
N ILE A 896 -3.19 -1.47 20.63
CA ILE A 896 -4.61 -1.12 20.85
C ILE A 896 -4.79 0.39 20.83
N GLY A 897 -3.91 1.16 21.46
CA GLY A 897 -3.93 2.63 21.42
C GLY A 897 -3.86 3.17 19.99
N MET A 898 -2.94 2.67 19.16
CA MET A 898 -2.85 3.05 17.74
C MET A 898 -4.09 2.70 16.95
N LEU A 899 -4.61 1.49 17.15
CA LEU A 899 -5.78 0.98 16.44
C LEU A 899 -7.02 1.82 16.79
N MET A 900 -7.22 2.15 18.07
CA MET A 900 -8.27 3.07 18.53
C MET A 900 -8.08 4.49 17.98
N ALA A 901 -6.85 5.02 17.98
CA ALA A 901 -6.56 6.33 17.40
C ALA A 901 -6.85 6.36 15.89
N GLY A 902 -6.45 5.33 15.15
CA GLY A 902 -6.75 5.18 13.73
C GLY A 902 -8.25 5.14 13.44
N PHE A 903 -9.04 4.45 14.28
CA PHE A 903 -10.50 4.44 14.17
C PHE A 903 -11.11 5.81 14.44
N LEU A 904 -10.62 6.53 15.46
CA LEU A 904 -11.06 7.89 15.76
C LEU A 904 -10.76 8.83 14.59
N VAL A 905 -9.57 8.75 14.00
CA VAL A 905 -9.17 9.55 12.85
C VAL A 905 -10.05 9.27 11.64
N SER A 906 -10.28 8.00 11.35
CA SER A 906 -11.14 7.57 10.25
C SER A 906 -12.57 8.07 10.46
N ALA A 907 -13.08 8.01 11.70
CA ALA A 907 -14.40 8.52 12.06
C ALA A 907 -14.50 10.06 11.92
N ILE A 908 -13.46 10.80 12.32
CA ILE A 908 -13.39 12.27 12.14
C ILE A 908 -13.33 12.62 10.65
N ALA A 909 -12.50 11.93 9.87
CA ALA A 909 -12.38 12.12 8.43
C ALA A 909 -13.72 11.86 7.73
N LEU A 910 -14.35 10.73 8.05
CA LEU A 910 -15.66 10.36 7.53
C LEU A 910 -16.73 11.38 7.95
N GLY A 911 -16.76 11.78 9.23
CA GLY A 911 -17.66 12.81 9.73
C GLY A 911 -17.48 14.16 9.00
N GLY A 912 -16.24 14.58 8.77
CA GLY A 912 -15.91 15.80 8.01
C GLY A 912 -16.33 15.71 6.55
N LEU A 913 -16.11 14.56 5.90
CA LEU A 913 -16.56 14.32 4.53
C LEU A 913 -18.09 14.39 4.42
N PHE A 914 -18.81 13.77 5.35
CA PHE A 914 -20.27 13.77 5.40
C PHE A 914 -20.84 15.13 5.78
N PHE A 915 -20.14 15.87 6.64
CA PHE A 915 -20.45 17.25 6.92
C PHE A 915 -20.49 18.06 5.64
N LEU A 916 -19.45 17.97 4.80
CA LEU A 916 -19.35 18.70 3.54
C LEU A 916 -20.34 18.22 2.48
N ALA A 917 -20.50 16.89 2.35
CA ALA A 917 -21.46 16.28 1.43
C ALA A 917 -22.89 16.76 1.71
N ALA A 918 -23.29 16.79 2.98
CA ALA A 918 -24.60 17.25 3.39
C ALA A 918 -24.85 18.73 3.01
N GLN A 919 -23.86 19.61 3.13
CA GLN A 919 -24.00 21.01 2.72
C GLN A 919 -24.27 21.14 1.22
N ALA A 920 -23.61 20.32 0.40
CA ALA A 920 -23.79 20.32 -1.05
C ALA A 920 -25.15 19.73 -1.46
N ILE A 921 -25.54 18.61 -0.86
CA ILE A 921 -26.85 17.96 -1.12
C ILE A 921 -28.01 18.89 -0.74
N HIS A 922 -27.94 19.54 0.42
CA HIS A 922 -28.94 20.52 0.86
C HIS A 922 -28.85 21.85 0.11
N GLY A 923 -27.80 22.08 -0.67
CA GLY A 923 -27.70 23.20 -1.61
C GLY A 923 -28.65 23.06 -2.81
N GLU A 924 -29.09 21.85 -3.13
CA GLU A 924 -30.00 21.57 -4.23
C GLU A 924 -31.47 21.73 -3.81
N SER A 925 -32.27 22.45 -4.60
CA SER A 925 -33.70 22.65 -4.33
C SER A 925 -34.55 21.53 -4.93
N PRO A 926 -35.50 20.95 -4.18
CA PRO A 926 -36.46 20.00 -4.71
C PRO A 926 -37.28 20.61 -5.84
N ARG A 927 -37.73 19.75 -6.75
CA ARG A 927 -38.70 20.14 -7.78
C ARG A 927 -40.02 20.62 -7.12
N PRO A 928 -40.70 21.63 -7.68
CA PRO A 928 -42.04 22.01 -7.23
C PRO A 928 -43.00 20.81 -7.22
N GLY A 929 -43.71 20.60 -6.12
CA GLY A 929 -44.66 19.49 -5.95
C GLY A 929 -44.02 18.11 -5.67
N ALA A 930 -42.70 18.04 -5.51
CA ALA A 930 -42.00 16.86 -5.01
C ALA A 930 -42.27 16.67 -3.51
N SER A 931 -42.24 15.42 -3.06
CA SER A 931 -42.33 15.06 -1.64
C SER A 931 -41.47 13.83 -1.38
N ALA A 932 -41.08 13.60 -0.13
CA ALA A 932 -40.31 12.42 0.25
C ALA A 932 -41.00 11.12 -0.21
N GLY A 933 -42.33 11.04 -0.11
CA GLY A 933 -43.10 9.87 -0.58
C GLY A 933 -42.99 9.67 -2.09
N LYS A 934 -43.16 10.73 -2.91
CA LYS A 934 -43.02 10.62 -4.37
C LYS A 934 -41.61 10.26 -4.79
N ASP A 935 -40.60 10.83 -4.14
CA ASP A 935 -39.20 10.53 -4.41
C ASP A 935 -38.84 9.10 -4.02
N MET A 936 -39.38 8.59 -2.91
CA MET A 936 -39.27 7.16 -2.57
C MET A 936 -39.91 6.28 -3.64
N TRP A 937 -41.10 6.61 -4.14
CA TRP A 937 -41.75 5.84 -5.21
C TRP A 937 -40.94 5.82 -6.51
N ILE A 938 -40.44 6.98 -6.96
CA ILE A 938 -39.58 7.07 -8.15
C ILE A 938 -38.27 6.30 -7.90
N GLY A 939 -37.68 6.48 -6.72
CA GLY A 939 -36.48 5.77 -6.30
C GLY A 939 -36.66 4.26 -6.32
N SER A 940 -37.77 3.74 -5.80
CA SER A 940 -38.14 2.31 -5.84
C SER A 940 -38.23 1.80 -7.26
N ALA A 941 -38.93 2.53 -8.14
CA ALA A 941 -39.07 2.12 -9.54
C ALA A 941 -37.71 2.06 -10.25
N CYS A 942 -36.84 3.04 -10.03
CA CYS A 942 -35.48 3.03 -10.56
C CYS A 942 -34.59 1.94 -9.94
N ALA A 943 -34.69 1.73 -8.62
CA ALA A 943 -33.90 0.74 -7.89
C ALA A 943 -34.27 -0.68 -8.30
N LEU A 944 -35.56 -0.96 -8.53
CA LEU A 944 -36.04 -2.24 -9.05
C LEU A 944 -35.67 -2.44 -10.51
N ALA A 945 -35.71 -1.40 -11.35
CA ALA A 945 -35.24 -1.46 -12.73
C ALA A 945 -33.71 -1.71 -12.84
N LEU A 946 -32.95 -1.33 -11.81
CA LEU A 946 -31.52 -1.63 -11.68
C LEU A 946 -31.24 -2.87 -10.79
N GLY A 947 -32.29 -3.42 -10.19
CA GLY A 947 -32.23 -4.34 -9.07
C GLY A 947 -31.97 -5.76 -9.53
N ASN A 948 -30.72 -6.19 -9.34
CA ASN A 948 -30.22 -7.53 -9.65
C ASN A 948 -29.81 -7.81 -11.10
N TYR A 949 -29.13 -6.84 -11.73
CA TYR A 949 -28.39 -7.15 -12.95
C TYR A 949 -27.31 -8.21 -12.74
N VAL A 950 -26.73 -8.34 -11.52
CA VAL A 950 -25.69 -9.35 -11.24
C VAL A 950 -26.27 -10.76 -11.31
N GLY A 951 -27.39 -11.03 -10.62
CA GLY A 951 -28.07 -12.32 -10.74
C GLY A 951 -28.53 -12.59 -12.17
N LEU A 952 -28.95 -11.57 -12.92
CA LEU A 952 -29.27 -11.75 -14.34
C LEU A 952 -28.07 -12.11 -15.22
N LEU A 953 -26.91 -11.53 -14.93
CA LEU A 953 -25.68 -11.93 -15.60
C LEU A 953 -25.34 -13.38 -15.27
N GLU A 954 -25.45 -13.78 -14.00
CA GLU A 954 -25.26 -15.18 -13.56
C GLU A 954 -26.31 -16.14 -14.15
N MET A 955 -27.49 -15.63 -14.54
CA MET A 955 -28.52 -16.44 -15.18
C MET A 955 -28.24 -16.75 -16.66
N VAL A 956 -27.53 -15.86 -17.34
CA VAL A 956 -27.32 -15.90 -18.80
C VAL A 956 -25.88 -16.27 -19.15
N LEU A 957 -24.93 -15.99 -18.27
CA LEU A 957 -23.50 -16.22 -18.47
C LEU A 957 -23.05 -17.46 -17.67
N PRO A 958 -22.13 -18.27 -18.21
CA PRO A 958 -21.56 -19.41 -17.51
C PRO A 958 -20.78 -18.96 -16.27
N VAL A 959 -20.96 -19.68 -15.15
CA VAL A 959 -20.28 -19.38 -13.88
C VAL A 959 -18.81 -19.81 -13.97
N SER A 960 -17.93 -18.84 -14.22
CA SER A 960 -16.48 -19.06 -14.44
C SER A 960 -15.65 -19.23 -13.15
N SER A 961 -16.29 -19.09 -11.97
CA SER A 961 -15.64 -19.14 -10.67
C SER A 961 -16.50 -19.82 -9.61
N VAL A 962 -15.86 -20.47 -8.63
CA VAL A 962 -16.55 -21.07 -7.49
C VAL A 962 -17.39 -20.00 -6.77
N PRO A 963 -18.70 -20.25 -6.54
CA PRO A 963 -19.53 -19.36 -5.74
C PRO A 963 -18.92 -19.12 -4.36
N VAL A 964 -18.82 -17.87 -3.92
CA VAL A 964 -18.25 -17.57 -2.60
C VAL A 964 -19.22 -18.01 -1.51
N ALA A 965 -18.73 -18.71 -0.50
CA ALA A 965 -19.49 -19.02 0.70
C ALA A 965 -19.84 -17.74 1.47
N LEU A 966 -21.13 -17.42 1.57
CA LEU A 966 -21.59 -16.18 2.18
C LEU A 966 -21.72 -16.33 3.70
N THR A 967 -20.75 -15.84 4.47
CA THR A 967 -20.81 -15.84 5.95
C THR A 967 -21.29 -14.51 6.55
N ALA A 968 -21.49 -13.50 5.71
CA ALA A 968 -21.83 -12.14 6.10
C ALA A 968 -20.92 -11.60 7.23
N ASP A 969 -21.48 -11.27 8.39
CA ASP A 969 -20.74 -10.80 9.57
C ASP A 969 -20.88 -11.78 10.75
N LEU A 970 -21.00 -13.09 10.49
CA LEU A 970 -21.13 -14.13 11.52
C LEU A 970 -19.99 -14.10 12.55
N GLY A 971 -18.75 -13.81 12.12
CA GLY A 971 -17.60 -13.70 13.01
C GLY A 971 -17.59 -12.46 13.90
N ALA A 972 -18.59 -11.59 13.81
CA ALA A 972 -18.72 -10.43 14.68
C ALA A 972 -19.22 -10.82 16.08
N TRP A 973 -18.97 -9.95 17.06
CA TRP A 973 -19.46 -10.13 18.44
C TRP A 973 -20.99 -10.20 18.53
N SER A 974 -21.68 -9.56 17.58
CA SER A 974 -23.11 -9.72 17.38
C SER A 974 -23.39 -9.71 15.87
N PRO A 975 -23.68 -10.87 15.25
CA PRO A 975 -23.96 -10.97 13.82
C PRO A 975 -25.13 -10.07 13.37
N LEU A 976 -26.22 -10.02 14.15
CA LEU A 976 -27.38 -9.16 13.85
C LEU A 976 -26.98 -7.69 13.72
N TRP A 977 -26.40 -7.13 14.79
CA TRP A 977 -26.00 -5.73 14.82
C TRP A 977 -24.92 -5.40 13.80
N ALA A 978 -23.96 -6.31 13.58
CA ALA A 978 -22.91 -6.11 12.59
C ALA A 978 -23.49 -6.03 11.18
N LEU A 979 -24.38 -6.96 10.82
CA LEU A 979 -25.05 -6.97 9.52
C LEU A 979 -25.91 -5.70 9.33
N LEU A 980 -26.69 -5.31 10.34
CA LEU A 980 -27.51 -4.09 10.32
C LEU A 980 -26.63 -2.85 10.11
N MET A 981 -25.58 -2.69 10.91
CA MET A 981 -24.69 -1.53 10.82
C MET A 981 -23.88 -1.56 9.52
N ASN A 982 -23.46 -2.71 9.04
CA ASN A 982 -22.77 -2.86 7.76
C ASN A 982 -23.66 -2.40 6.59
N GLY A 983 -24.95 -2.74 6.61
CA GLY A 983 -25.93 -2.17 5.68
C GLY A 983 -25.97 -0.64 5.70
N LEU A 984 -25.98 -0.05 6.89
CA LEU A 984 -25.97 1.41 7.06
C LEU A 984 -24.64 2.05 6.63
N THR A 985 -23.49 1.40 6.84
CA THR A 985 -22.19 1.94 6.36
C THR A 985 -22.19 2.15 4.86
N ARG A 986 -22.94 1.34 4.08
CA ARG A 986 -23.04 1.50 2.62
C ARG A 986 -23.81 2.75 2.20
N LEU A 987 -24.59 3.38 3.09
CA LEU A 987 -25.17 4.72 2.85
C LEU A 987 -24.08 5.77 2.59
N THR A 988 -22.83 5.48 2.97
CA THR A 988 -21.72 6.36 2.68
C THR A 988 -21.48 6.50 1.17
N ALA A 989 -21.46 5.39 0.44
CA ALA A 989 -21.29 5.36 -1.01
C ALA A 989 -22.41 6.14 -1.73
N ILE A 990 -23.63 6.14 -1.18
CA ILE A 990 -24.76 6.91 -1.72
C ILE A 990 -24.45 8.40 -1.73
N SER A 991 -24.09 8.91 -0.56
CA SER A 991 -23.91 10.34 -0.37
C SER A 991 -22.77 10.86 -1.24
N LEU A 992 -21.69 10.08 -1.36
CA LEU A 992 -20.56 10.40 -2.25
C LEU A 992 -20.94 10.29 -3.73
N SER A 993 -21.75 9.32 -4.14
CA SER A 993 -22.19 9.17 -5.53
C SER A 993 -23.09 10.34 -5.97
N VAL A 994 -24.03 10.74 -5.11
CA VAL A 994 -24.90 11.90 -5.35
C VAL A 994 -24.09 13.19 -5.37
N LEU A 995 -23.17 13.35 -4.43
CA LEU A 995 -22.27 14.49 -4.35
C LEU A 995 -21.40 14.63 -5.60
N PHE A 996 -20.83 13.52 -6.04
CA PHE A 996 -20.06 13.42 -7.26
C PHE A 996 -20.92 13.78 -8.49
N ALA A 997 -22.15 13.26 -8.59
CA ALA A 997 -23.07 13.61 -9.66
C ALA A 997 -23.44 15.11 -9.68
N ILE A 998 -23.65 15.73 -8.51
CA ILE A 998 -23.85 17.20 -8.40
C ILE A 998 -22.66 17.95 -8.98
N GLY A 999 -21.43 17.57 -8.60
CA GLY A 999 -20.21 18.15 -9.16
C GLY A 999 -20.14 17.97 -10.68
N LEU A 1000 -20.42 16.77 -11.18
CA LEU A 1000 -20.38 16.44 -12.60
C LEU A 1000 -21.41 17.23 -13.43
N VAL A 1001 -22.65 17.38 -12.94
CA VAL A 1001 -23.68 18.21 -13.58
C VAL A 1001 -23.23 19.67 -13.71
N ARG A 1002 -22.58 20.20 -12.67
CA ARG A 1002 -22.04 21.58 -12.68
C ARG A 1002 -20.80 21.71 -13.57
N PHE A 1003 -19.99 20.66 -13.70
CA PHE A 1003 -18.80 20.65 -14.55
C PHE A 1003 -19.17 20.57 -16.03
N THR A 1004 -20.22 19.83 -16.38
CA THR A 1004 -20.64 19.58 -17.77
C THR A 1004 -21.46 20.73 -18.37
N ASP A 1005 -21.25 21.97 -17.92
CA ASP A 1005 -21.91 23.18 -18.43
C ASP A 1005 -21.55 23.49 -19.89
N ARG A 1006 -20.37 23.09 -20.35
CA ARG A 1006 -19.84 23.31 -21.71
C ARG A 1006 -19.80 22.04 -22.54
N THR A 1007 -20.01 22.15 -23.85
CA THR A 1007 -20.02 21.02 -24.79
C THR A 1007 -18.74 20.19 -24.75
N TRP A 1008 -17.56 20.82 -24.78
CA TRP A 1008 -16.29 20.09 -24.72
C TRP A 1008 -16.09 19.32 -23.40
N ARG A 1009 -16.63 19.82 -22.28
CA ARG A 1009 -16.58 19.13 -20.98
C ARG A 1009 -17.48 17.91 -20.98
N LYS A 1010 -18.64 17.98 -21.63
CA LYS A 1010 -19.50 16.82 -21.88
C LYS A 1010 -18.79 15.78 -22.73
N SER A 1011 -18.16 16.20 -23.83
CA SER A 1011 -17.38 15.32 -24.70
C SER A 1011 -16.23 14.63 -23.96
N LEU A 1012 -15.51 15.35 -23.08
CA LEU A 1012 -14.46 14.77 -22.24
C LEU A 1012 -15.00 13.68 -21.31
N ILE A 1013 -16.08 13.96 -20.57
CA ILE A 1013 -16.68 12.98 -19.66
C ILE A 1013 -17.20 11.77 -20.44
N MET A 1014 -17.84 11.97 -21.59
CA MET A 1014 -18.28 10.86 -22.45
C MET A 1014 -17.10 10.03 -22.95
N ALA A 1015 -16.00 10.66 -23.37
CA ALA A 1015 -14.80 9.93 -23.78
C ALA A 1015 -14.21 9.10 -22.63
N LEU A 1016 -14.17 9.65 -21.41
CA LEU A 1016 -13.70 8.91 -20.22
C LEU A 1016 -14.65 7.76 -19.83
N LEU A 1017 -15.96 7.93 -19.98
CA LEU A 1017 -16.94 6.85 -19.76
C LEU A 1017 -16.82 5.75 -20.83
N ILE A 1018 -16.58 6.10 -22.09
CA ILE A 1018 -16.30 5.13 -23.16
C ILE A 1018 -14.99 4.40 -22.87
N LEU A 1019 -13.96 5.12 -22.43
CA LEU A 1019 -12.68 4.51 -22.04
C LEU A 1019 -12.86 3.51 -20.88
N LEU A 1020 -13.66 3.86 -19.87
CA LEU A 1020 -14.02 2.95 -18.78
C LEU A 1020 -14.75 1.70 -19.28
N LEU A 1021 -15.67 1.85 -20.24
CA LEU A 1021 -16.38 0.72 -20.84
C LEU A 1021 -15.41 -0.20 -21.61
N VAL A 1022 -14.59 0.37 -22.49
CA VAL A 1022 -13.60 -0.38 -23.29
C VAL A 1022 -12.59 -1.08 -22.40
N CYS A 1023 -12.03 -0.38 -21.41
CA CYS A 1023 -11.09 -0.97 -20.47
C CYS A 1023 -11.77 -2.02 -19.60
N GLY A 1024 -13.04 -1.85 -19.26
CA GLY A 1024 -13.85 -2.86 -18.56
C GLY A 1024 -13.93 -4.20 -19.30
N VAL A 1025 -14.12 -4.17 -20.63
CA VAL A 1025 -14.14 -5.37 -21.47
C VAL A 1025 -12.81 -6.12 -21.41
N PHE A 1026 -11.69 -5.40 -21.52
CA PHE A 1026 -10.35 -6.00 -21.47
C PHE A 1026 -9.86 -6.31 -20.05
N ALA A 1027 -10.47 -5.74 -19.03
CA ALA A 1027 -10.16 -5.96 -17.63
C ALA A 1027 -10.85 -7.21 -17.04
N ASP A 1028 -11.77 -7.84 -17.78
CA ASP A 1028 -12.51 -9.02 -17.32
C ASP A 1028 -11.97 -10.33 -17.96
N ARG A 1029 -12.32 -11.51 -17.41
CA ARG A 1029 -12.06 -12.79 -18.09
C ARG A 1029 -12.99 -12.94 -19.28
N GLU A 1030 -14.25 -12.63 -19.04
CA GLU A 1030 -15.33 -12.82 -19.99
C GLU A 1030 -15.66 -11.47 -20.61
N PRO A 1031 -15.39 -11.24 -21.91
CA PRO A 1031 -15.61 -9.94 -22.55
C PRO A 1031 -17.06 -9.43 -22.40
N LEU A 1032 -18.03 -10.35 -22.34
CA LEU A 1032 -19.44 -10.03 -22.09
C LEU A 1032 -19.67 -9.56 -20.65
N GLU A 1033 -19.05 -10.18 -19.64
CA GLU A 1033 -19.11 -9.67 -18.26
C GLU A 1033 -18.44 -8.30 -18.16
N GLY A 1034 -17.26 -8.16 -18.77
CA GLY A 1034 -16.50 -6.92 -18.84
C GLY A 1034 -17.20 -5.80 -19.60
N LEU A 1035 -18.15 -6.12 -20.50
CA LEU A 1035 -19.01 -5.14 -21.13
C LEU A 1035 -20.21 -4.80 -20.23
N LEU A 1036 -20.93 -5.82 -19.77
CA LEU A 1036 -22.24 -5.67 -19.13
C LEU A 1036 -22.11 -5.07 -17.73
N ARG A 1037 -21.14 -5.50 -16.92
CA ARG A 1037 -20.96 -5.01 -15.55
C ARG A 1037 -20.62 -3.50 -15.52
N PRO A 1038 -19.64 -2.99 -16.29
CA PRO A 1038 -19.39 -1.55 -16.39
C PRO A 1038 -20.53 -0.79 -17.07
N THR A 1039 -21.23 -1.37 -18.05
CA THR A 1039 -22.41 -0.74 -18.67
C THR A 1039 -23.47 -0.40 -17.62
N VAL A 1040 -23.78 -1.34 -16.71
CA VAL A 1040 -24.77 -1.09 -15.66
C VAL A 1040 -24.27 -0.05 -14.66
N GLN A 1041 -22.99 -0.07 -14.30
CA GLN A 1041 -22.40 0.97 -13.44
C GLN A 1041 -22.46 2.36 -14.09
N ILE A 1042 -22.08 2.48 -15.37
CA ILE A 1042 -22.16 3.72 -16.15
C ILE A 1042 -23.62 4.17 -16.27
N PHE A 1043 -24.55 3.28 -16.58
CA PHE A 1043 -25.98 3.59 -16.64
C PHE A 1043 -26.51 4.08 -15.29
N THR A 1044 -26.08 3.47 -14.19
CA THR A 1044 -26.41 3.93 -12.83
C THR A 1044 -25.88 5.35 -12.58
N ILE A 1045 -24.62 5.62 -12.94
CA ILE A 1045 -24.01 6.96 -12.83
C ILE A 1045 -24.77 7.98 -13.69
N LEU A 1046 -25.11 7.64 -14.94
CA LEU A 1046 -25.87 8.49 -15.84
C LEU A 1046 -27.30 8.75 -15.35
N LEU A 1047 -27.94 7.75 -14.74
CA LEU A 1047 -29.27 7.91 -14.15
C LEU A 1047 -29.23 8.83 -12.93
N ILE A 1048 -28.25 8.67 -12.03
CA ILE A 1048 -28.04 9.61 -10.91
C ILE A 1048 -27.77 11.02 -11.45
N PHE A 1049 -26.89 11.14 -12.44
CA PHE A 1049 -26.57 12.41 -13.10
C PHE A 1049 -27.84 13.08 -13.65
N GLU A 1050 -28.70 12.32 -14.33
CA GLU A 1050 -29.95 12.83 -14.90
C GLU A 1050 -30.98 13.21 -13.83
N LEU A 1051 -31.13 12.41 -12.77
CA LEU A 1051 -31.98 12.73 -11.63
C LEU A 1051 -31.53 14.02 -10.93
N VAL A 1052 -30.21 14.18 -10.72
CA VAL A 1052 -29.63 15.41 -10.16
C VAL A 1052 -29.85 16.59 -11.10
N ARG A 1053 -29.59 16.45 -12.40
CA ARG A 1053 -29.80 17.49 -13.42
C ARG A 1053 -31.26 17.97 -13.46
N ARG A 1054 -32.22 17.09 -13.18
CA ARG A 1054 -33.67 17.37 -13.14
C ARG A 1054 -34.19 17.82 -11.77
N ARG A 1055 -33.32 18.08 -10.80
CA ARG A 1055 -33.68 18.47 -9.41
C ARG A 1055 -34.48 17.40 -8.65
N GLN A 1056 -34.20 16.13 -8.92
CA GLN A 1056 -34.80 14.96 -8.25
C GLN A 1056 -33.75 14.24 -7.38
N VAL A 1057 -32.97 15.00 -6.61
CA VAL A 1057 -31.92 14.48 -5.72
C VAL A 1057 -32.49 13.50 -4.68
N GLY A 1058 -33.69 13.77 -4.15
CA GLY A 1058 -34.38 12.85 -3.24
C GLY A 1058 -34.67 11.49 -3.86
N ALA A 1059 -35.03 11.44 -5.15
CA ALA A 1059 -35.24 10.17 -5.87
C ALA A 1059 -33.92 9.41 -6.11
N ALA A 1060 -32.81 10.12 -6.35
CA ALA A 1060 -31.48 9.49 -6.46
C ALA A 1060 -31.01 8.89 -5.12
N LEU A 1061 -31.21 9.62 -4.01
CA LEU A 1061 -30.94 9.13 -2.66
C LEU A 1061 -31.78 7.90 -2.32
N ALA A 1062 -33.09 7.96 -2.61
CA ALA A 1062 -34.01 6.85 -2.41
C ALA A 1062 -33.62 5.63 -3.25
N MET A 1063 -33.33 5.81 -4.53
CA MET A 1063 -32.92 4.74 -5.44
C MET A 1063 -31.71 3.96 -4.91
N LEU A 1064 -30.67 4.68 -4.50
CA LEU A 1064 -29.44 4.06 -3.99
C LEU A 1064 -29.66 3.38 -2.64
N GLY A 1065 -30.47 3.97 -1.75
CA GLY A 1065 -30.80 3.38 -0.45
C GLY A 1065 -31.59 2.11 -0.58
N ILE A 1066 -32.56 2.08 -1.50
CA ILE A 1066 -33.34 0.89 -1.82
C ILE A 1066 -32.47 -0.19 -2.48
N ASN A 1067 -31.52 0.18 -3.35
CA ASN A 1067 -30.57 -0.79 -3.89
C ASN A 1067 -29.74 -1.47 -2.79
N ILE A 1068 -29.30 -0.72 -1.76
CA ILE A 1068 -28.62 -1.29 -0.59
C ILE A 1068 -29.56 -2.20 0.19
N ALA A 1069 -30.81 -1.79 0.42
CA ALA A 1069 -31.80 -2.63 1.11
C ALA A 1069 -32.05 -3.95 0.37
N LEU A 1070 -32.16 -3.92 -0.97
CA LEU A 1070 -32.28 -5.13 -1.79
C LEU A 1070 -31.02 -6.02 -1.67
N ARG A 1071 -29.82 -5.42 -1.64
CA ARG A 1071 -28.57 -6.17 -1.39
C ARG A 1071 -28.50 -6.74 0.03
N GLN A 1072 -29.10 -6.07 1.02
CA GLN A 1072 -29.20 -6.59 2.39
C GLN A 1072 -30.13 -7.80 2.44
N LEU A 1073 -31.26 -7.77 1.71
CA LEU A 1073 -32.14 -8.93 1.61
C LEU A 1073 -31.39 -10.15 1.09
N TYR A 1074 -30.54 -10.02 0.07
CA TYR A 1074 -29.74 -11.14 -0.46
C TYR A 1074 -28.89 -11.87 0.61
N LEU A 1075 -28.58 -11.22 1.73
CA LEU A 1075 -27.88 -11.85 2.86
C LEU A 1075 -28.71 -12.93 3.58
N PHE A 1076 -29.99 -13.13 3.23
CA PHE A 1076 -30.75 -14.30 3.71
C PHE A 1076 -30.09 -15.63 3.33
N ARG A 1077 -29.27 -15.63 2.25
CA ARG A 1077 -28.45 -16.79 1.82
C ARG A 1077 -27.19 -16.99 2.65
N ALA A 1078 -26.96 -16.18 3.68
CA ALA A 1078 -25.77 -16.36 4.51
C ALA A 1078 -25.86 -17.68 5.30
N LEU A 1079 -24.72 -18.32 5.52
CA LEU A 1079 -24.60 -19.69 6.02
C LEU A 1079 -24.79 -19.79 7.54
N TYR A 1080 -25.88 -19.25 8.08
CA TYR A 1080 -26.26 -19.44 9.49
C TYR A 1080 -27.79 -19.26 9.68
N PRO A 1081 -28.41 -19.91 10.69
CA PRO A 1081 -29.87 -20.08 10.75
C PRO A 1081 -30.66 -18.76 10.82
N GLU A 1082 -30.10 -17.75 11.49
CA GLU A 1082 -30.75 -16.45 11.71
C GLU A 1082 -30.62 -15.49 10.52
N ALA A 1083 -29.88 -15.84 9.47
CA ALA A 1083 -29.55 -14.96 8.37
C ALA A 1083 -30.77 -14.34 7.69
N TRP A 1084 -31.84 -15.13 7.53
CA TRP A 1084 -33.05 -14.68 6.85
C TRP A 1084 -33.76 -13.52 7.58
N TRP A 1085 -33.92 -13.59 8.91
CA TRP A 1085 -34.56 -12.49 9.64
C TRP A 1085 -33.59 -11.34 9.93
N HIS A 1086 -32.28 -11.62 10.08
CA HIS A 1086 -31.24 -10.58 10.12
C HIS A 1086 -31.27 -9.72 8.85
N SER A 1087 -31.34 -10.35 7.68
CA SER A 1087 -31.40 -9.66 6.39
C SER A 1087 -32.64 -8.79 6.22
N LEU A 1088 -33.81 -9.27 6.69
CA LEU A 1088 -35.06 -8.50 6.70
C LEU A 1088 -34.96 -7.25 7.58
N ILE A 1089 -34.43 -7.40 8.79
CA ILE A 1089 -34.23 -6.27 9.71
C ILE A 1089 -33.19 -5.29 9.15
N GLY A 1090 -32.08 -5.79 8.60
CA GLY A 1090 -31.05 -4.97 7.97
C GLY A 1090 -31.60 -4.15 6.79
N ALA A 1091 -32.41 -4.78 5.93
CA ALA A 1091 -33.08 -4.11 4.83
C ALA A 1091 -34.07 -3.05 5.32
N ALA A 1092 -34.90 -3.38 6.32
CA ALA A 1092 -35.85 -2.43 6.93
C ALA A 1092 -35.14 -1.23 7.56
N ALA A 1093 -34.02 -1.45 8.25
CA ALA A 1093 -33.21 -0.40 8.85
C ALA A 1093 -32.61 0.54 7.79
N VAL A 1094 -32.08 0.00 6.69
CA VAL A 1094 -31.58 0.79 5.56
C VAL A 1094 -32.69 1.61 4.91
N LEU A 1095 -33.87 1.04 4.70
CA LEU A 1095 -35.03 1.74 4.14
C LEU A 1095 -35.50 2.88 5.08
N ALA A 1096 -35.59 2.61 6.37
CA ALA A 1096 -35.96 3.61 7.37
C ALA A 1096 -34.94 4.77 7.41
N ALA A 1097 -33.64 4.46 7.46
CA ALA A 1097 -32.58 5.46 7.44
C ALA A 1097 -32.60 6.29 6.14
N THR A 1098 -32.79 5.63 4.99
CA THR A 1098 -32.92 6.30 3.69
C THR A 1098 -34.11 7.26 3.67
N TYR A 1099 -35.29 6.81 4.11
CA TYR A 1099 -36.49 7.63 4.19
C TYR A 1099 -36.30 8.83 5.12
N LEU A 1100 -35.69 8.63 6.28
CA LEU A 1100 -35.40 9.70 7.24
C LEU A 1100 -34.44 10.74 6.65
N LEU A 1101 -33.38 10.32 5.94
CA LEU A 1101 -32.44 11.23 5.28
C LEU A 1101 -33.11 12.02 4.13
N VAL A 1102 -33.92 11.36 3.31
CA VAL A 1102 -34.70 12.02 2.24
C VAL A 1102 -35.73 12.99 2.82
N ARG A 1103 -36.44 12.61 3.88
CA ARG A 1103 -37.39 13.48 4.59
C ARG A 1103 -36.69 14.67 5.23
N HIS A 1104 -35.55 14.46 5.86
CA HIS A 1104 -34.72 15.52 6.45
C HIS A 1104 -34.21 16.50 5.39
N TRP A 1105 -33.84 16.00 4.20
CA TRP A 1105 -33.53 16.84 3.05
C TRP A 1105 -34.72 17.70 2.61
N HIS A 1106 -35.90 17.11 2.41
CA HIS A 1106 -37.13 17.86 2.06
C HIS A 1106 -37.50 18.93 3.10
N ALA A 1107 -37.39 18.61 4.39
CA ALA A 1107 -37.73 19.53 5.48
C ALA A 1107 -36.82 20.77 5.54
N ASN A 1108 -35.55 20.65 5.11
CA ASN A 1108 -34.56 21.72 5.22
C ASN A 1108 -34.17 22.36 3.88
N ALA A 1109 -34.57 21.76 2.76
CA ALA A 1109 -34.32 22.25 1.41
C ALA A 1109 -34.80 23.69 1.16
N ASN A 1110 -35.96 24.06 1.75
CA ASN A 1110 -36.62 25.35 1.57
C ASN A 1110 -36.41 26.33 2.73
N ALA A 1111 -35.57 26.01 3.72
CA ALA A 1111 -35.29 26.94 4.80
C ALA A 1111 -34.66 28.23 4.22
N PRO A 1112 -35.26 29.42 4.44
CA PRO A 1112 -34.62 30.68 4.08
C PRO A 1112 -33.31 30.79 4.86
N ALA A 1113 -32.32 31.48 4.28
CA ALA A 1113 -31.12 31.87 5.01
C ALA A 1113 -31.54 32.77 6.17
N ARG A 1114 -31.90 32.19 7.32
CA ARG A 1114 -32.22 32.95 8.52
C ARG A 1114 -30.96 33.68 8.92
N GLU A 1115 -31.02 35.00 8.86
CA GLU A 1115 -30.16 35.90 9.62
C GLU A 1115 -30.35 35.55 11.10
N ALA A 1116 -29.50 34.65 11.61
CA ALA A 1116 -29.22 34.62 13.03
C ALA A 1116 -28.00 35.54 13.22
N VAL A 1117 -28.27 36.65 13.92
CA VAL A 1117 -27.33 37.64 14.44
C VAL A 1117 -26.16 36.97 15.14
#